data_AF-A0A3A9CL22-F1
#
_entry.id   AF-A0A3A9CL22-F1
#
_cell.length_a   1.000
_cell.length_b   1.000
_cell.length_c   1.000
_cell.angle_alpha   90.00
_cell.angle_beta   90.00
_cell.angle_gamma   90.00
#
_symmetry.space_group_name_H-M   'P 1'
#
loop_
_entity.id
_entity.type
_entity.pdbx_description
1 polymer ?
#
loop_
_entity_poly.entity_id
_entity_poly.type
_entity_poly.pdbx_seq_one_letter_code
_entity_poly.pdbx_strand_id
1 'polypeptide(L)'
;MDSVMDKKYLDDAKLRDLIERSERDFLTGVYNRETFYSKVYEAIHGELEDTYVVCTLDIDKFKLVNDLFGAVQGDRLLKHIGASLLGHFGAKSVSGRLSADNFAVLLRQSTVHGYEQEITDQIQDMVKDYPLNIQIIIRCGFYYIHDSDVEPGLMCDRANLAMQEIKGSYSRRFAIYDEKMRSRMLKEQEILNEMGRALTEEQFSVFYQPKYNMEKLKIIGSEALVRWIHPEKGMISPGEFIPIFEKNGFIATLDYYVWEHVCMDIAEWIRKGYALCPVSVNVSRAELYNVHLVEQLVSLVEKYDVPISMLQLEITESAYTENPEQLIETINRLREKGFVILMDDFGSGYSSLNTLKDVPVDVLKIDLKFLYNMDKNYKADYILKSVVQMAKRLDLVVIAEGVETNQQAEFLKSIGCVRAQGYLFAKPMDESSFRIYLNNPAMIAQKDDDEIEGLINIDDIMSRIHREDEIEWYRAAVIQMKGIMAQYEVNSDIFSVFDMRVNEGSKELVKVEIPNFLRVVREGKYIYPDDVPICSVIVENHVCGPFQLRARNMNHVRGYRWYELEGRFLTDVRGEGELFSCVVRDITDIKANEAVMGVLTAFESNERTKEAIAEIFPLIGDIYIFDRITMLFQAEDKRVHQTGCSWSRGRGMSEVWEDSGARDDIMNALFDDIMEDGIVIYQEEQKDTYHGAVADYLFPGDVKTVSVASIHVGGGYRGMILYENCDEAKDYTVQDKGFLVELTKCIASNLQRIIEQMHKREVQSLYRYAFEKSGFSMWEWNIRTKTLYRSKAVRDKQGFGEYVENIPDAFVESGVIAGDYAEDYRNMYRRLSEGHDAACTFKSRHLDGTYKWMRIAYSVISDESGSPVKAVGFGEDVNAFCDRKVRICRDLQQKHLDKGEILYAFAGDVTARDIPDEYRELFERSFDYDDIIRRFLKGDRYLYMVYQVENESGEFQWVEASTYLEANPKNNHVIFRTFFRDMGEVQAWSGCEDFEGENDKFRVFSGSNFEKMVKNRLREKSAGKSAALLVIKLKEYQILKDIYGYRYWEDVMFSLAAVIKASKPLHSALGRISESDFCIYIDAFEKKSRIYYLVERLTRALQTSFTADRKHYSLGPDIGMAFTDECSYEYEELLLEADRFLEGVGV
;
A
#
# COMPACT_ATOMS: atom_id res chain seq x y z
N MET A 1 13.54 -65.67 51.66
CA MET A 1 12.67 -64.53 52.06
C MET A 1 12.53 -63.50 50.94
N ASP A 2 13.10 -63.78 49.75
CA ASP A 2 13.23 -62.78 48.68
C ASP A 2 12.16 -62.86 47.58
N SER A 3 11.22 -63.81 47.62
CA SER A 3 10.18 -63.92 46.56
C SER A 3 8.86 -63.22 46.86
N VAL A 4 8.74 -62.51 48.00
CA VAL A 4 7.48 -61.88 48.45
C VAL A 4 7.55 -60.34 48.44
N MET A 5 8.73 -59.73 48.38
CA MET A 5 8.88 -58.26 48.31
C MET A 5 8.69 -57.66 46.89
N ASP A 6 8.92 -58.43 45.82
CA ASP A 6 8.83 -57.90 44.45
C ASP A 6 7.41 -57.68 43.92
N LYS A 7 6.38 -58.32 44.50
CA LYS A 7 5.00 -58.17 44.02
C LYS A 7 4.30 -56.90 44.52
N LYS A 8 4.74 -56.29 45.62
CA LYS A 8 4.06 -55.13 46.23
C LYS A 8 4.46 -53.78 45.61
N TYR A 9 5.69 -53.69 45.08
CA TYR A 9 6.16 -52.48 44.37
C TYR A 9 5.73 -52.42 42.90
N LEU A 10 5.43 -53.58 42.29
CA LEU A 10 4.97 -53.65 40.89
C LEU A 10 3.52 -53.16 40.72
N ASP A 11 2.67 -53.30 41.74
CA ASP A 11 1.30 -52.79 41.72
C ASP A 11 1.23 -51.27 41.89
N ASP A 12 2.10 -50.66 42.72
CA ASP A 12 2.12 -49.21 42.94
C ASP A 12 2.61 -48.43 41.70
N ALA A 13 3.61 -48.97 40.98
CA ALA A 13 4.09 -48.36 39.74
C ALA A 13 3.07 -48.50 38.59
N LYS A 14 2.38 -49.65 38.49
CA LYS A 14 1.30 -49.83 37.52
C LYS A 14 0.07 -48.98 37.84
N LEU A 15 -0.27 -48.83 39.12
CA LEU A 15 -1.38 -47.99 39.54
C LEU A 15 -1.08 -46.51 39.29
N ARG A 16 0.16 -46.05 39.54
CA ARG A 16 0.61 -44.70 39.18
C ARG A 16 0.61 -44.46 37.67
N ASP A 17 1.09 -45.41 36.86
CA ASP A 17 1.03 -45.33 35.40
C ASP A 17 -0.44 -45.33 34.89
N LEU A 18 -1.35 -46.06 35.55
CA LEU A 18 -2.77 -46.04 35.21
C LEU A 18 -3.44 -44.70 35.55
N ILE A 19 -3.12 -44.12 36.71
CA ILE A 19 -3.60 -42.81 37.15
C ILE A 19 -3.06 -41.72 36.22
N GLU A 20 -1.75 -41.70 35.97
CA GLU A 20 -1.10 -40.72 35.08
C GLU A 20 -1.65 -40.77 33.64
N ARG A 21 -2.00 -41.96 33.13
CA ARG A 21 -2.66 -42.10 31.81
C ARG A 21 -4.12 -41.68 31.82
N SER A 22 -4.82 -41.87 32.93
CA SER A 22 -6.23 -41.46 33.06
C SER A 22 -6.39 -39.95 33.22
N GLU A 23 -5.34 -39.25 33.66
CA GLU A 23 -5.31 -37.81 33.89
C GLU A 23 -4.96 -36.99 32.63
N ARG A 24 -4.46 -37.64 31.57
CA ARG A 24 -3.97 -36.99 30.35
C ARG A 24 -4.89 -37.21 29.16
N ASP A 25 -4.94 -36.23 28.26
CA ASP A 25 -5.57 -36.38 26.96
C ASP A 25 -4.77 -37.39 26.12
N PHE A 26 -5.45 -38.45 25.66
CA PHE A 26 -4.82 -39.57 24.97
C PHE A 26 -4.11 -39.15 23.68
N LEU A 27 -4.59 -38.10 23.01
CA LEU A 27 -3.99 -37.64 21.76
C LEU A 27 -2.75 -36.79 22.00
N THR A 28 -2.83 -35.82 22.92
CA THR A 28 -1.89 -34.69 23.01
C THR A 28 -0.94 -34.73 24.22
N GLY A 29 -1.23 -35.55 25.23
CA GLY A 29 -0.36 -35.75 26.40
C GLY A 29 -0.42 -34.65 27.47
N VAL A 30 -1.08 -33.52 27.19
CA VAL A 30 -1.48 -32.53 28.23
C VAL A 30 -2.59 -33.11 29.12
N TYR A 31 -2.95 -32.43 30.21
CA TYR A 31 -4.06 -32.90 31.05
C TYR A 31 -5.38 -32.93 30.26
N ASN A 32 -6.24 -33.89 30.56
CA ASN A 32 -7.62 -33.83 30.08
C ASN A 32 -8.38 -32.71 30.82
N ARG A 33 -9.59 -32.39 30.35
CA ARG A 33 -10.40 -31.30 30.87
C ARG A 33 -10.66 -31.43 32.38
N GLU A 34 -11.07 -32.61 32.83
CA GLU A 34 -11.42 -32.88 34.22
C GLU A 34 -10.20 -32.69 35.14
N THR A 35 -9.04 -33.23 34.76
CA THR A 35 -7.80 -33.09 35.53
C THR A 35 -7.27 -31.65 35.48
N PHE A 36 -7.37 -30.97 34.34
CA PHE A 36 -7.00 -29.55 34.24
C PHE A 36 -7.80 -28.71 35.24
N TYR A 37 -9.12 -28.88 35.31
CA TYR A 37 -9.96 -28.17 36.29
C TYR A 37 -9.58 -28.49 37.74
N SER A 38 -9.33 -29.75 38.06
CA SER A 38 -8.87 -30.14 39.41
C SER A 38 -7.55 -29.47 39.76
N LYS A 39 -6.59 -29.43 38.84
CA LYS A 39 -5.27 -28.81 39.05
C LYS A 39 -5.34 -27.30 39.15
N VAL A 40 -6.24 -26.65 38.41
CA VAL A 40 -6.53 -25.22 38.57
C VAL A 40 -7.12 -24.95 39.94
N TYR A 41 -8.12 -25.74 40.37
CA TYR A 41 -8.74 -25.60 41.69
C TYR A 41 -7.72 -25.76 42.83
N GLU A 42 -6.85 -26.78 42.75
CA GLU A 42 -5.75 -27.00 43.69
C GLU A 42 -4.76 -25.83 43.72
N ALA A 43 -4.42 -25.25 42.56
CA ALA A 43 -3.45 -24.17 42.46
C ALA A 43 -3.96 -22.84 43.06
N ILE A 44 -5.24 -22.52 42.84
CA ILE A 44 -5.85 -21.27 43.34
C ILE A 44 -6.23 -21.34 44.83
N HIS A 45 -6.43 -22.54 45.39
CA HIS A 45 -6.72 -22.77 46.82
C HIS A 45 -5.50 -23.26 47.63
N GLY A 46 -4.31 -23.24 47.04
CA GLY A 46 -3.08 -23.69 47.70
C GLY A 46 -2.56 -22.73 48.78
N GLU A 47 -1.55 -23.16 49.55
CA GLU A 47 -0.99 -22.40 50.69
C GLU A 47 -0.18 -21.15 50.30
N LEU A 48 0.01 -20.86 49.01
CA LEU A 48 0.77 -19.72 48.49
C LEU A 48 -0.17 -18.61 48.01
N GLU A 49 0.05 -17.36 48.42
CA GLU A 49 -0.65 -16.15 47.93
C GLU A 49 -0.27 -15.76 46.48
N ASP A 50 -0.22 -16.74 45.57
CA ASP A 50 0.03 -16.49 44.16
C ASP A 50 -1.28 -16.14 43.44
N THR A 51 -1.28 -15.10 42.61
CA THR A 51 -2.39 -14.80 41.70
C THR A 51 -2.18 -15.43 40.33
N TYR A 52 -3.27 -15.81 39.67
CA TYR A 52 -3.24 -16.64 38.45
C TYR A 52 -4.08 -16.06 37.31
N VAL A 53 -3.77 -16.50 36.10
CA VAL A 53 -4.47 -16.18 34.85
C VAL A 53 -4.71 -17.47 34.10
N VAL A 54 -5.95 -17.66 33.64
CA VAL A 54 -6.29 -18.73 32.69
C VAL A 54 -6.16 -18.17 31.28
N CYS A 55 -5.37 -18.84 30.44
CA CYS A 55 -5.24 -18.57 29.02
C CYS A 55 -5.86 -19.72 28.23
N THR A 56 -6.88 -19.47 27.41
CA THR A 56 -7.45 -20.44 26.48
C THR A 56 -6.93 -20.19 25.07
N LEU A 57 -6.75 -21.26 24.29
CA LEU A 57 -6.18 -21.23 22.95
C LEU A 57 -7.12 -21.95 21.96
N ASP A 58 -7.42 -21.33 20.82
CA ASP A 58 -8.21 -21.92 19.71
C ASP A 58 -7.44 -21.75 18.40
N ILE A 59 -7.48 -22.80 17.56
CA ILE A 59 -6.84 -22.79 16.25
C ILE A 59 -7.83 -22.22 15.24
N ASP A 60 -7.51 -21.08 14.64
CA ASP A 60 -8.40 -20.44 13.69
C ASP A 60 -8.68 -21.35 12.49
N LYS A 61 -9.97 -21.50 12.17
CA LYS A 61 -10.45 -22.35 11.07
C LYS A 61 -9.87 -23.78 11.12
N PHE A 62 -9.69 -24.40 12.30
CA PHE A 62 -9.19 -25.78 12.39
C PHE A 62 -9.97 -26.79 11.55
N LYS A 63 -11.29 -26.59 11.40
CA LYS A 63 -12.11 -27.40 10.51
C LYS A 63 -11.58 -27.40 9.07
N LEU A 64 -11.10 -26.25 8.56
CA LEU A 64 -10.47 -26.16 7.25
C LEU A 64 -9.19 -27.02 7.17
N VAL A 65 -8.42 -27.14 8.26
CA VAL A 65 -7.26 -28.03 8.33
C VAL A 65 -7.69 -29.48 8.17
N ASN A 66 -8.77 -29.90 8.84
CA ASN A 66 -9.33 -31.24 8.72
C ASN A 66 -9.92 -31.49 7.33
N ASP A 67 -10.62 -30.51 6.77
CA ASP A 67 -11.30 -30.64 5.48
C ASP A 67 -10.28 -30.69 4.32
N LEU A 68 -9.18 -29.94 4.40
CA LEU A 68 -8.13 -29.91 3.36
C LEU A 68 -7.09 -31.03 3.49
N PHE A 69 -6.66 -31.36 4.72
CA PHE A 69 -5.52 -32.27 4.96
C PHE A 69 -5.91 -33.58 5.65
N GLY A 70 -7.20 -33.75 5.96
CA GLY A 70 -7.74 -34.91 6.65
C GLY A 70 -7.52 -34.89 8.17
N ALA A 71 -8.40 -35.60 8.87
CA ALA A 71 -8.38 -35.68 10.34
C ALA A 71 -7.05 -36.17 10.94
N VAL A 72 -6.31 -37.03 10.22
CA VAL A 72 -5.00 -37.54 10.67
C VAL A 72 -3.96 -36.42 10.77
N GLN A 73 -3.99 -35.46 9.83
CA GLN A 73 -3.07 -34.33 9.85
C GLN A 73 -3.51 -33.29 10.90
N GLY A 74 -4.81 -33.09 11.08
CA GLY A 74 -5.35 -32.34 12.22
C GLY A 74 -4.89 -32.91 13.56
N ASP A 75 -4.96 -34.23 13.74
CA ASP A 75 -4.49 -34.92 14.94
C ASP A 75 -3.00 -34.72 15.20
N ARG A 76 -2.17 -34.71 14.15
CA ARG A 76 -0.73 -34.43 14.27
C ARG A 76 -0.46 -32.99 14.67
N LEU A 77 -1.26 -32.04 14.20
CA LEU A 77 -1.15 -30.64 14.59
C LEU A 77 -1.49 -30.46 16.07
N LEU A 78 -2.58 -31.09 16.53
CA LEU A 78 -2.98 -31.08 17.93
C LEU A 78 -1.91 -31.70 18.84
N LYS A 79 -1.29 -32.80 18.40
CA LYS A 79 -0.15 -33.44 19.09
C LYS A 79 1.05 -32.49 19.24
N HIS A 80 1.39 -31.79 18.16
CA HIS A 80 2.49 -30.84 18.16
C HIS A 80 2.24 -29.70 19.14
N ILE A 81 1.04 -29.11 19.11
CA ILE A 81 0.64 -28.06 20.06
C ILE A 81 0.72 -28.55 21.50
N GLY A 82 0.16 -29.74 21.80
CA GLY A 82 0.24 -30.33 23.14
C GLY A 82 1.67 -30.52 23.63
N ALA A 83 2.56 -31.03 22.78
CA ALA A 83 3.98 -31.20 23.10
C ALA A 83 4.70 -29.85 23.32
N SER A 84 4.41 -28.85 22.48
CA SER A 84 4.98 -27.51 22.60
C SER A 84 4.55 -26.82 23.89
N LEU A 85 3.27 -26.93 24.29
CA LEU A 85 2.78 -26.36 25.55
C LEU A 85 3.48 -26.97 26.77
N LEU A 86 3.67 -28.30 26.79
CA LEU A 86 4.40 -28.98 27.86
C LEU A 86 5.88 -28.58 27.92
N GLY A 87 6.52 -28.40 26.76
CA GLY A 87 7.93 -28.01 26.66
C GLY A 87 8.20 -26.56 27.05
N HIS A 88 7.30 -25.65 26.67
CA HIS A 88 7.50 -24.20 26.83
C HIS A 88 7.16 -23.69 28.23
N PHE A 89 6.00 -24.07 28.78
CA PHE A 89 5.54 -23.54 30.07
C PHE A 89 5.99 -24.40 31.27
N GLY A 90 6.58 -25.58 31.04
CA GLY A 90 7.29 -26.38 32.03
C GLY A 90 6.47 -26.87 33.24
N ALA A 91 7.15 -27.49 34.21
CA ALA A 91 6.53 -28.16 35.38
C ALA A 91 5.79 -27.26 36.39
N LYS A 92 5.82 -25.93 36.19
CA LYS A 92 5.19 -24.92 37.09
C LYS A 92 3.90 -24.32 36.52
N SER A 93 3.48 -24.73 35.33
CA SER A 93 2.21 -24.37 34.71
C SER A 93 1.32 -25.60 34.61
N VAL A 94 0.01 -25.39 34.55
CA VAL A 94 -0.96 -26.46 34.27
C VAL A 94 -1.41 -26.26 32.84
N SER A 95 -1.20 -27.25 31.97
CA SER A 95 -1.68 -27.22 30.57
C SER A 95 -2.67 -28.36 30.35
N GLY A 96 -3.78 -28.08 29.68
CA GLY A 96 -4.82 -29.05 29.40
C GLY A 96 -5.50 -28.83 28.05
N ARG A 97 -6.15 -29.88 27.55
CA ARG A 97 -6.99 -29.82 26.36
C ARG A 97 -8.46 -29.90 26.78
N LEU A 98 -9.22 -28.85 26.48
CA LEU A 98 -10.61 -28.72 26.93
C LEU A 98 -11.57 -29.50 26.02
N SER A 99 -11.47 -29.29 24.72
CA SER A 99 -12.25 -30.01 23.70
C SER A 99 -11.67 -29.75 22.31
N ALA A 100 -11.82 -30.67 21.35
CA ALA A 100 -11.43 -30.46 19.94
C ALA A 100 -10.05 -29.75 19.77
N ASP A 101 -10.03 -28.55 19.24
CA ASP A 101 -8.88 -27.66 19.02
C ASP A 101 -8.64 -26.64 20.13
N ASN A 102 -9.42 -26.70 21.21
CA ASN A 102 -9.33 -25.81 22.36
C ASN A 102 -8.39 -26.34 23.46
N PHE A 103 -7.35 -25.56 23.75
CA PHE A 103 -6.40 -25.80 24.84
C PHE A 103 -6.54 -24.74 25.93
N ALA A 104 -6.03 -25.02 27.12
CA ALA A 104 -5.96 -24.06 28.21
C ALA A 104 -4.65 -24.20 29.00
N VAL A 105 -4.14 -23.08 29.50
CA VAL A 105 -2.95 -22.99 30.33
C VAL A 105 -3.23 -22.10 31.53
N LEU A 106 -2.87 -22.57 32.72
CA LEU A 106 -2.83 -21.77 33.93
C LEU A 106 -1.43 -21.17 34.10
N LEU A 107 -1.37 -19.84 34.14
CA LEU A 107 -0.15 -19.06 34.28
C LEU A 107 -0.22 -18.20 35.55
N ARG A 108 0.93 -17.84 36.11
CA ARG A 108 0.99 -16.87 37.20
C ARG A 108 0.72 -15.48 36.65
N GLN A 109 -0.05 -14.66 37.35
CA GLN A 109 -0.36 -13.31 36.91
C GLN A 109 0.89 -12.46 36.70
N SER A 110 1.90 -12.62 37.54
CA SER A 110 3.20 -11.93 37.42
C SER A 110 3.97 -12.24 36.14
N THR A 111 3.64 -13.34 35.46
CA THR A 111 4.26 -13.73 34.18
C THR A 111 3.51 -13.22 32.95
N VAL A 112 2.26 -12.76 33.13
CA VAL A 112 1.36 -12.43 32.02
C VAL A 112 0.94 -10.96 32.03
N HIS A 113 0.81 -10.34 33.20
CA HIS A 113 0.29 -8.98 33.31
C HIS A 113 1.21 -7.96 32.65
N GLY A 114 0.73 -7.30 31.59
CA GLY A 114 1.51 -6.38 30.77
C GLY A 114 2.36 -7.05 29.70
N TYR A 115 2.29 -8.39 29.58
CA TYR A 115 3.05 -9.22 28.64
C TYR A 115 2.15 -10.18 27.82
N GLU A 116 0.85 -9.93 27.75
CA GLU A 116 -0.14 -10.79 27.07
C GLU A 116 0.19 -10.99 25.59
N GLN A 117 0.70 -9.94 24.94
CA GLN A 117 1.11 -9.99 23.55
C GLN A 117 2.35 -10.88 23.36
N GLU A 118 3.38 -10.79 24.20
CA GLU A 118 4.54 -11.68 24.08
C GLU A 118 4.17 -13.14 24.35
N ILE A 119 3.29 -13.42 25.32
CA ILE A 119 2.81 -14.78 25.57
C ILE A 119 2.06 -15.32 24.34
N THR A 120 1.22 -14.49 23.72
CA THR A 120 0.48 -14.85 22.50
C THR A 120 1.43 -15.08 21.32
N ASP A 121 2.47 -14.26 21.17
CA ASP A 121 3.49 -14.41 20.13
C ASP A 121 4.31 -15.68 20.32
N GLN A 122 4.70 -15.99 21.56
CA GLN A 122 5.39 -17.24 21.90
C GLN A 122 4.54 -18.45 21.55
N ILE A 123 3.25 -18.43 21.89
CA ILE A 123 2.28 -19.49 21.53
C ILE A 123 2.17 -19.62 20.01
N GLN A 124 2.08 -18.51 19.29
CA GLN A 124 1.99 -18.51 17.83
C GLN A 124 3.26 -19.06 17.17
N ASP A 125 4.44 -18.74 17.71
CA ASP A 125 5.72 -19.24 17.22
C ASP A 125 5.85 -20.77 17.37
N MET A 126 5.13 -21.39 18.33
CA MET A 126 5.12 -22.86 18.50
C MET A 126 4.62 -23.59 17.25
N VAL A 127 3.74 -22.98 16.45
CA VAL A 127 3.17 -23.57 15.23
C VAL A 127 3.70 -22.98 13.94
N LYS A 128 4.58 -21.97 14.02
CA LYS A 128 5.14 -21.27 12.84
C LYS A 128 5.89 -22.19 11.89
N ASP A 129 6.61 -23.17 12.45
CA ASP A 129 7.41 -24.14 11.69
C ASP A 129 6.66 -25.45 11.40
N TYR A 130 5.37 -25.52 11.73
CA TYR A 130 4.59 -26.72 11.46
C TYR A 130 4.38 -26.89 9.95
N PRO A 131 4.68 -28.08 9.37
CA PRO A 131 4.74 -28.28 7.92
C PRO A 131 3.33 -28.43 7.29
N LEU A 132 2.57 -27.34 7.29
CA LEU A 132 1.30 -27.21 6.57
C LEU A 132 1.38 -26.03 5.58
N ASN A 133 0.88 -26.23 4.36
CA ASN A 133 0.81 -25.19 3.33
C ASN A 133 -0.37 -24.21 3.56
N ILE A 134 -0.69 -23.95 4.83
CA ILE A 134 -1.66 -22.97 5.29
C ILE A 134 -1.10 -22.28 6.53
N GLN A 135 -1.40 -20.99 6.69
CA GLN A 135 -1.01 -20.28 7.89
C GLN A 135 -1.90 -20.72 9.06
N ILE A 136 -1.29 -21.32 10.08
CA ILE A 136 -1.97 -21.71 11.32
C ILE A 136 -1.96 -20.50 12.24
N ILE A 137 -3.14 -20.00 12.60
CA ILE A 137 -3.28 -18.87 13.52
C ILE A 137 -3.84 -19.41 14.83
N ILE A 138 -3.16 -19.13 15.94
CA ILE A 138 -3.68 -19.43 17.28
C ILE A 138 -4.19 -18.13 17.89
N ARG A 139 -5.41 -18.17 18.41
CA ARG A 139 -5.96 -17.06 19.19
C ARG A 139 -5.96 -17.39 20.67
N CYS A 140 -5.73 -16.38 21.49
CA CYS A 140 -5.65 -16.52 22.94
C CYS A 140 -6.73 -15.68 23.64
N GLY A 141 -7.39 -16.28 24.63
CA GLY A 141 -8.29 -15.58 25.54
C GLY A 141 -7.74 -15.61 26.96
N PHE A 142 -7.70 -14.46 27.63
CA PHE A 142 -7.17 -14.36 28.99
C PHE A 142 -8.27 -14.04 30.00
N TYR A 143 -8.30 -14.77 31.11
CA TYR A 143 -9.12 -14.46 32.28
C TYR A 143 -8.25 -14.34 33.54
N TYR A 144 -8.23 -13.13 34.10
CA TYR A 144 -7.56 -12.86 35.38
C TYR A 144 -8.41 -13.38 36.52
N ILE A 145 -7.84 -14.24 37.36
CA ILE A 145 -8.55 -14.83 38.49
C ILE A 145 -8.54 -13.81 39.63
N HIS A 146 -9.67 -13.15 39.83
CA HIS A 146 -9.89 -12.20 40.93
C HIS A 146 -10.69 -12.80 42.09
N ASP A 147 -11.43 -13.88 41.83
CA ASP A 147 -12.28 -14.58 42.77
C ASP A 147 -12.00 -16.08 42.68
N SER A 148 -11.48 -16.64 43.78
CA SER A 148 -11.13 -18.07 43.88
C SER A 148 -12.35 -18.98 43.98
N ASP A 149 -13.54 -18.44 44.30
CA ASP A 149 -14.78 -19.22 44.43
C ASP A 149 -15.41 -19.53 43.06
N VAL A 150 -14.92 -18.91 41.98
CA VAL A 150 -15.36 -19.20 40.61
C VAL A 150 -14.89 -20.60 40.21
N GLU A 151 -15.80 -21.41 39.64
CA GLU A 151 -15.44 -22.74 39.17
C GLU A 151 -14.44 -22.68 38.00
N PRO A 152 -13.38 -23.50 37.95
CA PRO A 152 -12.39 -23.50 36.85
C PRO A 152 -12.98 -23.65 35.44
N GLY A 153 -14.09 -24.38 35.31
CA GLY A 153 -14.83 -24.47 34.05
C GLY A 153 -15.33 -23.09 33.59
N LEU A 154 -15.97 -22.34 34.50
CA LEU A 154 -16.45 -20.99 34.22
C LEU A 154 -15.31 -19.99 33.95
N MET A 155 -14.13 -20.17 34.56
CA MET A 155 -12.94 -19.38 34.24
C MET A 155 -12.51 -19.59 32.77
N CYS A 156 -12.50 -20.84 32.31
CA CYS A 156 -12.18 -21.17 30.92
C CYS A 156 -13.25 -20.64 29.96
N ASP A 157 -14.52 -20.72 30.32
CA ASP A 157 -15.60 -20.16 29.50
C ASP A 157 -15.46 -18.64 29.35
N ARG A 158 -15.11 -17.93 30.43
CA ARG A 158 -14.84 -16.48 30.38
C ARG A 158 -13.64 -16.15 29.48
N ALA A 159 -12.53 -16.89 29.60
CA ALA A 159 -11.40 -16.74 28.70
C ALA A 159 -11.78 -17.02 27.22
N ASN A 160 -12.56 -18.07 26.97
CA ASN A 160 -13.07 -18.40 25.64
C ASN A 160 -13.99 -17.31 25.07
N LEU A 161 -14.84 -16.68 25.88
CA LEU A 161 -15.67 -15.56 25.46
C LEU A 161 -14.83 -14.39 24.95
N ALA A 162 -13.74 -14.05 25.66
CA ALA A 162 -12.82 -13.01 25.20
C ALA A 162 -12.19 -13.36 23.85
N MET A 163 -11.73 -14.60 23.71
CA MET A 163 -11.17 -15.11 22.46
C MET A 163 -12.17 -15.13 21.30
N GLN A 164 -13.46 -15.38 21.57
CA GLN A 164 -14.49 -15.36 20.53
C GLN A 164 -14.72 -13.95 19.96
N GLU A 165 -14.58 -12.89 20.76
CA GLU A 165 -14.75 -11.51 20.27
C GLU A 165 -13.73 -11.10 19.21
N ILE A 166 -12.56 -11.75 19.19
CA ILE A 166 -11.49 -11.48 18.22
C ILE A 166 -11.47 -12.47 17.06
N LYS A 167 -12.38 -13.46 17.05
CA LYS A 167 -12.44 -14.46 15.98
C LYS A 167 -12.81 -13.78 14.67
N GLY A 168 -11.98 -13.96 13.64
CA GLY A 168 -12.10 -13.25 12.35
C GLY A 168 -11.36 -11.92 12.27
N SER A 169 -10.83 -11.38 13.38
CA SER A 169 -9.90 -10.24 13.33
C SER A 169 -8.54 -10.70 12.79
N TYR A 170 -7.98 -9.93 11.85
CA TYR A 170 -6.64 -10.18 11.29
C TYR A 170 -5.52 -9.56 12.15
N SER A 171 -5.81 -8.46 12.85
CA SER A 171 -4.82 -7.72 13.64
C SER A 171 -4.79 -8.10 15.12
N ARG A 172 -5.88 -8.66 15.66
CA ARG A 172 -5.98 -9.05 17.08
C ARG A 172 -5.88 -10.55 17.26
N ARG A 173 -4.81 -11.00 17.93
CA ARG A 173 -4.57 -12.43 18.25
C ARG A 173 -4.88 -12.78 19.70
N PHE A 174 -5.11 -11.79 20.56
CA PHE A 174 -5.56 -12.04 21.92
C PHE A 174 -6.62 -11.03 22.40
N ALA A 175 -7.36 -11.44 23.43
CA ALA A 175 -8.32 -10.61 24.14
C ALA A 175 -8.35 -10.99 25.62
N ILE A 176 -8.64 -10.00 26.45
CA ILE A 176 -8.78 -10.16 27.90
C ILE A 176 -10.25 -10.06 28.23
N TYR A 177 -10.77 -11.03 28.99
CA TYR A 177 -12.15 -11.03 29.43
C TYR A 177 -12.44 -9.84 30.32
N ASP A 178 -13.57 -9.17 30.05
CA ASP A 178 -14.21 -8.26 30.98
C ASP A 178 -15.70 -8.62 31.16
N GLU A 179 -16.31 -8.18 32.25
CA GLU A 179 -17.71 -8.50 32.56
C GLU A 179 -18.70 -7.82 31.58
N LYS A 180 -18.25 -6.82 30.81
CA LYS A 180 -19.06 -6.18 29.76
C LYS A 180 -19.22 -7.11 28.55
N MET A 181 -18.22 -7.94 28.23
CA MET A 181 -18.29 -8.95 27.15
C MET A 181 -19.47 -9.90 27.37
N ARG A 182 -19.57 -10.48 28.57
CA ARG A 182 -20.68 -11.36 28.96
C ARG A 182 -22.03 -10.64 28.87
N SER A 183 -22.08 -9.40 29.36
CA SER A 183 -23.29 -8.58 29.32
C SER A 183 -23.75 -8.31 27.87
N ARG A 184 -22.81 -8.06 26.94
CA ARG A 184 -23.12 -7.90 25.50
C ARG A 184 -23.67 -9.18 24.88
N MET A 185 -23.04 -10.32 25.13
CA MET A 185 -23.50 -11.61 24.58
C MET A 185 -24.91 -11.96 25.07
N LEU A 186 -25.19 -11.78 26.36
CA LEU A 186 -26.53 -12.03 26.91
C LEU A 186 -27.57 -11.11 26.26
N LYS A 187 -27.23 -9.84 26.05
CA LYS A 187 -28.10 -8.86 25.37
C LYS A 187 -28.33 -9.21 23.89
N GLU A 188 -27.31 -9.68 23.17
CA GLU A 188 -27.44 -10.16 21.78
C GLU A 188 -28.40 -11.36 21.71
N GLN A 189 -28.23 -12.34 22.60
CA GLN A 189 -29.11 -13.52 22.66
C GLN A 189 -30.56 -13.15 23.03
N GLU A 190 -30.74 -12.18 23.92
CA GLU A 190 -32.05 -11.66 24.29
C GLU A 190 -32.75 -11.02 23.08
N ILE A 191 -32.05 -10.16 22.33
CA ILE A 191 -32.55 -9.57 21.09
C ILE A 191 -32.96 -10.64 20.07
N LEU A 192 -32.11 -11.68 19.88
CA LEU A 192 -32.39 -12.80 18.97
C LEU A 192 -33.65 -13.59 19.34
N ASN A 193 -33.86 -13.81 20.64
CA ASN A 193 -35.03 -14.54 21.12
C ASN A 193 -36.33 -13.74 20.96
N GLU A 194 -36.24 -12.41 20.89
CA GLU A 194 -37.41 -11.52 20.83
C GLU A 194 -37.77 -11.06 19.42
N MET A 195 -36.82 -11.05 18.47
CA MET A 195 -36.98 -10.44 17.14
C MET A 195 -38.24 -10.85 16.36
N GLY A 196 -38.55 -12.16 16.32
CA GLY A 196 -39.69 -12.67 15.56
C GLY A 196 -41.02 -12.27 16.20
N ARG A 197 -41.09 -12.34 17.53
CA ARG A 197 -42.26 -11.88 18.30
C ARG A 197 -42.45 -10.38 18.17
N ALA A 198 -41.38 -9.61 18.26
CA ALA A 198 -41.40 -8.15 18.12
C ALA A 198 -41.98 -7.70 16.78
N LEU A 199 -41.67 -8.41 15.70
CA LEU A 199 -42.26 -8.17 14.37
C LEU A 199 -43.77 -8.48 14.34
N THR A 200 -44.17 -9.65 14.86
CA THR A 200 -45.59 -10.07 14.85
C THR A 200 -46.48 -9.26 15.80
N GLU A 201 -45.92 -8.69 16.86
CA GLU A 201 -46.61 -7.86 17.84
C GLU A 201 -46.51 -6.35 17.53
N GLU A 202 -46.05 -5.98 16.32
CA GLU A 202 -45.92 -4.58 15.86
C GLU A 202 -45.09 -3.70 16.81
N GLN A 203 -44.06 -4.28 17.44
CA GLN A 203 -43.17 -3.54 18.35
C GLN A 203 -42.17 -2.65 17.60
N PHE A 204 -41.97 -2.89 16.30
CA PHE A 204 -41.17 -2.01 15.45
C PHE A 204 -42.04 -0.87 14.93
N SER A 205 -41.63 0.36 15.20
CA SER A 205 -42.32 1.58 14.80
C SER A 205 -41.43 2.44 13.93
N VAL A 206 -42.00 3.07 12.90
CA VAL A 206 -41.28 3.94 11.98
C VAL A 206 -41.31 5.37 12.52
N PHE A 207 -40.13 5.96 12.67
CA PHE A 207 -39.96 7.37 13.00
C PHE A 207 -39.49 8.10 11.76
N TYR A 208 -39.91 9.35 11.59
CA TYR A 208 -39.57 10.21 10.47
C TYR A 208 -38.65 11.32 10.92
N GLN A 209 -37.52 11.49 10.25
CA GLN A 209 -36.65 12.65 10.44
C GLN A 209 -36.71 13.56 9.20
N PRO A 210 -37.19 14.80 9.31
CA PRO A 210 -37.27 15.68 8.17
C PRO A 210 -35.89 16.13 7.65
N LYS A 211 -35.79 16.22 6.32
CA LYS A 211 -34.69 16.79 5.55
C LYS A 211 -35.08 18.22 5.15
N TYR A 212 -34.19 19.19 5.35
CA TYR A 212 -34.47 20.60 5.15
C TYR A 212 -33.63 21.22 4.02
N ASN A 213 -34.25 22.11 3.26
CA ASN A 213 -33.54 23.18 2.59
C ASN A 213 -33.24 24.28 3.63
N MET A 214 -31.97 24.48 3.95
CA MET A 214 -31.50 25.39 4.99
C MET A 214 -31.63 26.88 4.61
N GLU A 215 -31.76 27.21 3.32
CA GLU A 215 -31.98 28.60 2.88
C GLU A 215 -33.45 28.99 3.01
N LYS A 216 -34.35 28.15 2.47
CA LYS A 216 -35.79 28.41 2.49
C LYS A 216 -36.45 27.96 3.81
N LEU A 217 -35.73 27.21 4.65
CA LEU A 217 -36.21 26.58 5.88
C LEU A 217 -37.47 25.74 5.66
N LYS A 218 -37.52 25.05 4.51
CA LYS A 218 -38.62 24.16 4.12
C LYS A 218 -38.16 22.70 4.13
N ILE A 219 -39.07 21.81 4.49
CA ILE A 219 -38.88 20.36 4.44
C ILE A 219 -38.94 19.92 2.97
N ILE A 220 -37.89 19.24 2.52
CA ILE A 220 -37.75 18.72 1.16
C ILE A 220 -37.99 17.21 1.08
N GLY A 221 -38.05 16.54 2.22
CA GLY A 221 -38.26 15.10 2.35
C GLY A 221 -38.12 14.67 3.80
N SER A 222 -38.20 13.36 4.06
CA SER A 222 -37.87 12.79 5.37
C SER A 222 -37.18 11.45 5.22
N GLU A 223 -36.47 11.02 6.25
CA GLU A 223 -35.92 9.67 6.37
C GLU A 223 -36.75 8.84 7.35
N ALA A 224 -37.12 7.64 6.94
CA ALA A 224 -37.77 6.64 7.77
C ALA A 224 -36.73 5.82 8.55
N LEU A 225 -36.85 5.88 9.86
CA LEU A 225 -35.92 5.33 10.83
C LEU A 225 -36.67 4.39 11.77
N VAL A 226 -36.33 3.11 11.73
CA VAL A 226 -36.97 2.10 12.60
C VAL A 226 -36.60 2.34 14.08
N ARG A 227 -37.55 2.13 14.98
CA ARG A 227 -37.37 2.09 16.43
C ARG A 227 -38.05 0.86 16.99
N TRP A 228 -37.39 0.17 17.92
CA TRP A 228 -38.00 -0.96 18.59
C TRP A 228 -38.57 -0.52 19.94
N ILE A 229 -39.89 -0.42 20.01
CA ILE A 229 -40.64 -0.04 21.20
C ILE A 229 -41.01 -1.30 21.98
N HIS A 230 -40.12 -1.74 22.88
CA HIS A 230 -40.36 -2.92 23.70
C HIS A 230 -41.28 -2.58 24.88
N PRO A 231 -42.32 -3.40 25.17
CA PRO A 231 -43.33 -3.09 26.18
C PRO A 231 -42.77 -2.90 27.60
N GLU A 232 -41.71 -3.63 27.95
CA GLU A 232 -41.09 -3.57 29.28
C GLU A 232 -39.78 -2.76 29.33
N LYS A 233 -39.06 -2.68 28.20
CA LYS A 233 -37.69 -2.13 28.16
C LYS A 233 -37.65 -0.71 27.57
N GLY A 234 -38.80 -0.22 27.10
CA GLY A 234 -38.89 1.04 26.38
C GLY A 234 -38.26 0.95 25.00
N MET A 235 -37.74 2.08 24.50
CA MET A 235 -37.14 2.16 23.17
C MET A 235 -35.73 1.54 23.16
N ILE A 236 -35.57 0.44 22.43
CA ILE A 236 -34.27 -0.19 22.15
C ILE A 236 -33.66 0.51 20.93
N SER A 237 -32.39 0.91 21.06
CA SER A 237 -31.68 1.67 20.02
C SER A 237 -31.41 0.82 18.78
N PRO A 238 -31.58 1.36 17.56
CA PRO A 238 -31.22 0.68 16.31
C PRO A 238 -29.79 0.15 16.27
N GLY A 239 -28.84 0.90 16.83
CA GLY A 239 -27.44 0.47 16.92
C GLY A 239 -27.20 -0.76 17.81
N GLU A 240 -28.20 -1.19 18.60
CA GLU A 240 -28.12 -2.42 19.39
C GLU A 240 -28.65 -3.63 18.64
N PHE A 241 -29.70 -3.50 17.82
CA PHE A 241 -30.36 -4.64 17.18
C PHE A 241 -30.10 -4.77 15.68
N ILE A 242 -29.88 -3.67 14.93
CA ILE A 242 -29.61 -3.73 13.48
C ILE A 242 -28.37 -4.59 13.17
N PRO A 243 -27.20 -4.40 13.85
CA PRO A 243 -26.02 -5.22 13.57
C PRO A 243 -26.25 -6.72 13.80
N ILE A 244 -27.11 -7.06 14.77
CA ILE A 244 -27.47 -8.45 15.08
C ILE A 244 -28.35 -9.03 13.97
N PHE A 245 -29.31 -8.23 13.46
CA PHE A 245 -30.22 -8.63 12.39
C PHE A 245 -29.51 -8.73 11.03
N GLU A 246 -28.48 -7.92 10.79
CA GLU A 246 -27.62 -8.05 9.61
C GLU A 246 -26.83 -9.37 9.66
N LYS A 247 -26.24 -9.69 10.82
CA LYS A 247 -25.43 -10.90 11.01
C LYS A 247 -26.23 -12.19 10.84
N ASN A 248 -27.52 -12.20 11.19
CA ASN A 248 -28.37 -13.39 11.09
C ASN A 248 -29.31 -13.39 9.87
N GLY A 249 -29.32 -12.31 9.07
CA GLY A 249 -30.16 -12.13 7.89
C GLY A 249 -31.61 -11.67 8.15
N PHE A 250 -32.01 -11.43 9.40
CA PHE A 250 -33.34 -10.93 9.75
C PHE A 250 -33.58 -9.48 9.27
N ILE A 251 -32.51 -8.74 8.98
CA ILE A 251 -32.61 -7.34 8.51
C ILE A 251 -33.48 -7.21 7.25
N ALA A 252 -33.40 -8.15 6.31
CA ALA A 252 -34.23 -8.20 5.11
C ALA A 252 -35.75 -8.24 5.43
N THR A 253 -36.12 -9.01 6.46
CA THR A 253 -37.51 -9.09 6.92
C THR A 253 -37.96 -7.79 7.58
N LEU A 254 -37.07 -7.16 8.35
CA LEU A 254 -37.35 -5.88 8.99
C LEU A 254 -37.45 -4.74 7.95
N ASP A 255 -36.59 -4.73 6.94
CA ASP A 255 -36.60 -3.76 5.85
C ASP A 255 -37.95 -3.80 5.12
N TYR A 256 -38.39 -4.98 4.69
CA TYR A 256 -39.70 -5.14 4.06
C TYR A 256 -40.84 -4.62 4.96
N TYR A 257 -40.80 -4.94 6.25
CA TYR A 257 -41.78 -4.44 7.22
C TYR A 257 -41.79 -2.91 7.27
N VAL A 258 -40.62 -2.26 7.30
CA VAL A 258 -40.50 -0.79 7.30
C VAL A 258 -41.01 -0.21 5.99
N TRP A 259 -40.63 -0.77 4.84
CA TRP A 259 -41.08 -0.29 3.52
C TRP A 259 -42.60 -0.35 3.38
N GLU A 260 -43.22 -1.45 3.83
CA GLU A 260 -44.68 -1.61 3.81
C GLU A 260 -45.37 -0.57 4.69
N HIS A 261 -44.87 -0.31 5.91
CA HIS A 261 -45.44 0.71 6.81
C HIS A 261 -45.26 2.13 6.27
N VAL A 262 -44.11 2.44 5.67
CA VAL A 262 -43.89 3.74 5.02
C VAL A 262 -44.83 3.94 3.85
N CYS A 263 -45.05 2.90 3.02
CA CYS A 263 -46.04 2.98 1.93
C CYS A 263 -47.46 3.19 2.46
N MET A 264 -47.83 2.52 3.56
CA MET A 264 -49.11 2.71 4.24
C MET A 264 -49.29 4.15 4.72
N ASP A 265 -48.28 4.72 5.38
CA ASP A 265 -48.29 6.08 5.91
C ASP A 265 -48.41 7.11 4.77
N ILE A 266 -47.59 6.97 3.71
CA ILE A 266 -47.66 7.85 2.53
C ILE A 266 -49.06 7.79 1.88
N ALA A 267 -49.61 6.59 1.68
CA ALA A 267 -50.94 6.41 1.11
C ALA A 267 -52.04 7.05 1.98
N GLU A 268 -51.90 6.97 3.31
CA GLU A 268 -52.79 7.65 4.23
C GLU A 268 -52.66 9.18 4.15
N TRP A 269 -51.44 9.70 4.03
CA TRP A 269 -51.20 11.13 3.88
C TRP A 269 -51.79 11.68 2.58
N ILE A 270 -51.64 10.95 1.47
CA ILE A 270 -52.27 11.26 0.18
C ILE A 270 -53.79 11.30 0.34
N ARG A 271 -54.38 10.25 0.94
CA ARG A 271 -55.84 10.15 1.13
C ARG A 271 -56.40 11.29 1.99
N LYS A 272 -55.65 11.73 2.99
CA LYS A 272 -56.02 12.83 3.89
C LYS A 272 -55.73 14.23 3.31
N GLY A 273 -55.06 14.31 2.16
CA GLY A 273 -54.73 15.57 1.49
C GLY A 273 -53.66 16.39 2.22
N TYR A 274 -52.75 15.74 2.93
CA TYR A 274 -51.62 16.43 3.54
C TYR A 274 -50.63 16.94 2.47
N ALA A 275 -49.81 17.94 2.82
CA ALA A 275 -48.70 18.33 1.98
C ALA A 275 -47.69 17.17 1.92
N LEU A 276 -47.31 16.77 0.72
CA LEU A 276 -46.50 15.58 0.47
C LEU A 276 -45.03 15.95 0.32
N CYS A 277 -44.15 15.19 0.97
CA CYS A 277 -42.72 15.18 0.69
C CYS A 277 -42.22 13.73 0.56
N PRO A 278 -41.20 13.47 -0.27
CA PRO A 278 -40.65 12.13 -0.40
C PRO A 278 -40.09 11.59 0.93
N VAL A 279 -40.25 10.29 1.15
CA VAL A 279 -39.69 9.56 2.29
C VAL A 279 -38.62 8.61 1.80
N SER A 280 -37.44 8.66 2.40
CA SER A 280 -36.37 7.71 2.12
C SER A 280 -36.38 6.55 3.11
N VAL A 281 -36.09 5.34 2.62
CA VAL A 281 -35.97 4.11 3.42
C VAL A 281 -34.61 3.48 3.20
N ASN A 282 -34.06 2.90 4.25
CA ASN A 282 -32.82 2.15 4.18
C ASN A 282 -33.02 0.81 3.43
N VAL A 283 -32.04 0.42 2.63
CA VAL A 283 -31.98 -0.88 1.96
C VAL A 283 -30.71 -1.59 2.41
N SER A 284 -30.88 -2.64 3.22
CA SER A 284 -29.74 -3.41 3.73
C SER A 284 -29.00 -4.12 2.60
N ARG A 285 -27.70 -4.33 2.80
CA ARG A 285 -26.84 -5.04 1.87
C ARG A 285 -27.36 -6.43 1.50
N ALA A 286 -28.02 -7.12 2.43
CA ALA A 286 -28.64 -8.42 2.19
C ALA A 286 -29.73 -8.37 1.10
N GLU A 287 -30.52 -7.30 1.08
CA GLU A 287 -31.58 -7.10 0.08
C GLU A 287 -31.04 -6.70 -1.29
N LEU A 288 -29.91 -6.00 -1.40
CA LEU A 288 -29.32 -5.69 -2.71
C LEU A 288 -28.93 -6.93 -3.53
N TYR A 289 -28.66 -8.06 -2.86
CA TYR A 289 -28.39 -9.34 -3.52
C TYR A 289 -29.66 -10.15 -3.83
N ASN A 290 -30.82 -9.72 -3.34
CA ASN A 290 -32.09 -10.35 -3.62
C ASN A 290 -32.53 -10.03 -5.06
N VAL A 291 -32.58 -11.06 -5.89
CA VAL A 291 -32.97 -10.95 -7.31
C VAL A 291 -34.40 -10.41 -7.52
N HIS A 292 -35.24 -10.46 -6.48
CA HIS A 292 -36.64 -10.02 -6.50
C HIS A 292 -36.88 -8.65 -5.85
N LEU A 293 -35.83 -7.95 -5.39
CA LEU A 293 -35.96 -6.67 -4.69
C LEU A 293 -36.77 -5.64 -5.49
N VAL A 294 -36.46 -5.49 -6.78
CA VAL A 294 -37.13 -4.52 -7.67
C VAL A 294 -38.62 -4.82 -7.76
N GLU A 295 -38.97 -6.09 -7.99
CA GLU A 295 -40.36 -6.53 -8.08
C GLU A 295 -41.11 -6.35 -6.75
N GLN A 296 -40.45 -6.60 -5.61
CA GLN A 296 -41.02 -6.39 -4.28
C GLN A 296 -41.35 -4.92 -4.03
N LEU A 297 -40.41 -4.01 -4.27
CA LEU A 297 -40.62 -2.57 -4.07
C LEU A 297 -41.69 -2.01 -5.01
N VAL A 298 -41.67 -2.40 -6.30
CA VAL A 298 -42.71 -2.02 -7.26
C VAL A 298 -44.08 -2.53 -6.82
N SER A 299 -44.17 -3.79 -6.36
CA SER A 299 -45.44 -4.34 -5.90
C SER A 299 -45.97 -3.64 -4.65
N LEU A 300 -45.11 -3.15 -3.76
CA LEU A 300 -45.50 -2.41 -2.57
C LEU A 300 -46.10 -1.05 -2.94
N VAL A 301 -45.41 -0.26 -3.76
CA VAL A 301 -45.91 1.06 -4.18
C VAL A 301 -47.19 0.94 -5.00
N GLU A 302 -47.32 -0.08 -5.84
CA GLU A 302 -48.56 -0.39 -6.58
C GLU A 302 -49.70 -0.82 -5.65
N LYS A 303 -49.42 -1.68 -4.65
CA LYS A 303 -50.41 -2.18 -3.68
C LYS A 303 -51.05 -1.05 -2.89
N TYR A 304 -50.30 -0.01 -2.54
CA TYR A 304 -50.76 1.11 -1.72
C TYR A 304 -51.07 2.39 -2.51
N ASP A 305 -50.98 2.36 -3.85
CA ASP A 305 -51.20 3.52 -4.73
C ASP A 305 -50.29 4.71 -4.40
N VAL A 306 -49.02 4.41 -4.11
CA VAL A 306 -47.97 5.39 -3.79
C VAL A 306 -47.20 5.74 -5.06
N PRO A 307 -47.06 7.03 -5.41
CA PRO A 307 -46.21 7.44 -6.52
C PRO A 307 -44.75 7.01 -6.26
N ILE A 308 -44.10 6.36 -7.24
CA ILE A 308 -42.73 5.80 -7.07
C ILE A 308 -41.74 6.85 -6.54
N SER A 309 -41.83 8.10 -7.01
CA SER A 309 -40.95 9.19 -6.58
C SER A 309 -41.09 9.57 -5.10
N MET A 310 -42.15 9.12 -4.42
CA MET A 310 -42.39 9.38 -2.99
C MET A 310 -41.64 8.40 -2.07
N LEU A 311 -41.24 7.24 -2.58
CA LEU A 311 -40.41 6.28 -1.86
C LEU A 311 -38.99 6.33 -2.42
N GLN A 312 -38.06 6.88 -1.66
CA GLN A 312 -36.65 6.96 -2.05
C GLN A 312 -35.84 5.89 -1.32
N LEU A 313 -34.74 5.44 -1.91
CA LEU A 313 -33.98 4.30 -1.39
C LEU A 313 -32.58 4.75 -0.97
N GLU A 314 -32.20 4.48 0.27
CA GLU A 314 -30.87 4.77 0.81
C GLU A 314 -30.02 3.50 0.84
N ILE A 315 -28.82 3.59 0.26
CA ILE A 315 -27.87 2.48 0.16
C ILE A 315 -26.54 2.95 0.74
N THR A 316 -26.01 2.22 1.71
CA THR A 316 -24.74 2.56 2.36
C THR A 316 -23.55 2.42 1.40
N GLU A 317 -22.52 3.26 1.57
CA GLU A 317 -21.29 3.22 0.78
C GLU A 317 -20.65 1.82 0.75
N SER A 318 -20.63 1.13 1.89
CA SER A 318 -19.98 -0.18 2.04
C SER A 318 -20.55 -1.27 1.14
N ALA A 319 -21.81 -1.13 0.69
CA ALA A 319 -22.46 -2.08 -0.20
C ALA A 319 -21.69 -2.25 -1.53
N TYR A 320 -20.98 -1.22 -2.00
CA TYR A 320 -20.33 -1.18 -3.31
C TYR A 320 -18.94 -1.85 -3.40
N THR A 321 -18.46 -2.50 -2.33
CA THR A 321 -17.04 -2.91 -2.22
C THR A 321 -16.72 -4.34 -2.69
N GLU A 322 -17.61 -5.32 -2.52
CA GLU A 322 -17.28 -6.74 -2.74
C GLU A 322 -17.78 -7.32 -4.07
N ASN A 323 -18.84 -6.75 -4.66
CA ASN A 323 -19.41 -7.22 -5.94
C ASN A 323 -20.14 -6.08 -6.69
N PRO A 324 -19.41 -5.07 -7.19
CA PRO A 324 -19.99 -3.83 -7.69
C PRO A 324 -20.88 -4.02 -8.92
N GLU A 325 -20.59 -4.98 -9.81
CA GLU A 325 -21.32 -5.16 -11.08
C GLU A 325 -22.79 -5.55 -10.86
N GLN A 326 -23.05 -6.60 -10.08
CA GLN A 326 -24.42 -7.05 -9.78
C GLN A 326 -25.21 -5.97 -9.03
N LEU A 327 -24.55 -5.26 -8.11
CA LEU A 327 -25.17 -4.17 -7.36
C LEU A 327 -25.56 -3.01 -8.28
N ILE A 328 -24.65 -2.58 -9.15
CA ILE A 328 -24.89 -1.51 -10.13
C ILE A 328 -26.05 -1.90 -11.06
N GLU A 329 -26.15 -3.17 -11.49
CA GLU A 329 -27.27 -3.66 -12.28
C GLU A 329 -28.61 -3.53 -11.55
N THR A 330 -28.69 -4.00 -10.29
CA THR A 330 -29.90 -3.88 -9.48
C THR A 330 -30.31 -2.42 -9.28
N ILE A 331 -29.37 -1.53 -8.99
CA ILE A 331 -29.66 -0.10 -8.78
C ILE A 331 -30.13 0.56 -10.08
N ASN A 332 -29.49 0.27 -11.21
CA ASN A 332 -29.96 0.78 -12.50
C ASN A 332 -31.38 0.32 -12.80
N ARG A 333 -31.73 -0.94 -12.53
CA ARG A 333 -33.11 -1.43 -12.65
C ARG A 333 -34.08 -0.66 -11.75
N LEU A 334 -33.70 -0.32 -10.52
CA LEU A 334 -34.52 0.51 -9.62
C LEU A 334 -34.72 1.92 -10.19
N ARG A 335 -33.66 2.55 -10.72
CA ARG A 335 -33.73 3.88 -11.34
C ARG A 335 -34.57 3.89 -12.61
N GLU A 336 -34.47 2.86 -13.44
CA GLU A 336 -35.31 2.68 -14.63
C GLU A 336 -36.81 2.60 -14.28
N LYS A 337 -37.16 2.10 -13.09
CA LYS A 337 -38.53 2.13 -12.58
C LYS A 337 -38.94 3.50 -12.02
N GLY A 338 -37.99 4.41 -11.81
CA GLY A 338 -38.23 5.77 -11.31
C GLY A 338 -37.98 5.97 -9.82
N PHE A 339 -37.35 5.00 -9.14
CA PHE A 339 -36.89 5.19 -7.76
C PHE A 339 -35.72 6.18 -7.72
N VAL A 340 -35.71 7.06 -6.73
CA VAL A 340 -34.59 7.96 -6.43
C VAL A 340 -33.65 7.24 -5.48
N ILE A 341 -32.36 7.19 -5.84
CA ILE A 341 -31.34 6.45 -5.08
C ILE A 341 -30.43 7.44 -4.36
N LEU A 342 -30.32 7.28 -3.04
CA LEU A 342 -29.45 8.04 -2.17
C LEU A 342 -28.28 7.14 -1.73
N MET A 343 -27.07 7.66 -1.82
CA MET A 343 -25.91 7.04 -1.19
C MET A 343 -25.78 7.57 0.23
N ASP A 344 -25.78 6.66 1.20
CA ASP A 344 -25.71 6.95 2.63
C ASP A 344 -24.31 6.72 3.21
N ASP A 345 -24.02 7.38 4.33
CA ASP A 345 -22.77 7.26 5.10
C ASP A 345 -21.47 7.55 4.32
N PHE A 346 -21.53 8.41 3.28
CA PHE A 346 -20.37 8.70 2.44
C PHE A 346 -19.23 9.35 3.24
N GLY A 347 -18.05 8.70 3.17
CA GLY A 347 -16.83 9.16 3.83
C GLY A 347 -16.48 8.40 5.12
N SER A 348 -17.35 7.52 5.62
CA SER A 348 -17.09 6.71 6.82
C SER A 348 -16.17 5.49 6.57
N GLY A 349 -16.00 5.08 5.31
CA GLY A 349 -15.18 3.94 4.87
C GLY A 349 -13.93 4.32 4.06
N TYR A 350 -13.27 3.32 3.44
CA TYR A 350 -12.20 3.55 2.45
C TYR A 350 -12.83 4.04 1.12
N SER A 351 -13.26 5.29 1.08
CA SER A 351 -13.86 5.88 -0.12
C SER A 351 -12.83 5.94 -1.24
N SER A 352 -12.99 5.08 -2.24
CA SER A 352 -12.31 5.26 -3.51
C SER A 352 -13.10 6.28 -4.31
N LEU A 353 -12.50 7.43 -4.63
CA LEU A 353 -13.08 8.38 -5.58
C LEU A 353 -13.44 7.71 -6.92
N ASN A 354 -12.83 6.57 -7.25
CA ASN A 354 -13.19 5.75 -8.39
C ASN A 354 -14.59 5.13 -8.27
N THR A 355 -15.05 4.80 -7.06
CA THR A 355 -16.41 4.26 -6.84
C THR A 355 -17.48 5.30 -7.18
N LEU A 356 -17.27 6.56 -6.80
CA LEU A 356 -18.23 7.64 -7.08
C LEU A 356 -18.43 7.92 -8.58
N LYS A 357 -17.43 7.57 -9.42
CA LYS A 357 -17.48 7.76 -10.87
C LYS A 357 -18.50 6.83 -11.54
N ASP A 358 -18.59 5.59 -11.08
CA ASP A 358 -19.34 4.52 -11.77
C ASP A 358 -20.62 4.12 -11.03
N VAL A 359 -20.89 4.67 -9.84
CA VAL A 359 -22.09 4.34 -9.06
C VAL A 359 -23.31 5.18 -9.50
N PRO A 360 -24.42 4.54 -9.90
CA PRO A 360 -25.63 5.22 -10.37
C PRO A 360 -26.50 5.70 -9.20
N VAL A 361 -26.11 6.80 -8.55
CA VAL A 361 -26.90 7.45 -7.47
C VAL A 361 -27.38 8.83 -7.91
N ASP A 362 -28.47 9.32 -7.30
CA ASP A 362 -29.05 10.63 -7.59
C ASP A 362 -28.71 11.66 -6.49
N VAL A 363 -28.53 11.18 -5.26
CA VAL A 363 -28.24 11.99 -4.08
C VAL A 363 -27.07 11.40 -3.31
N LEU A 364 -26.17 12.25 -2.83
CA LEU A 364 -25.07 11.91 -1.93
C LEU A 364 -25.36 12.47 -0.54
N LYS A 365 -25.47 11.60 0.47
CA LYS A 365 -25.57 12.02 1.87
C LYS A 365 -24.19 11.95 2.53
N ILE A 366 -23.78 13.02 3.20
CA ILE A 366 -22.45 13.15 3.85
C ILE A 366 -22.62 13.15 5.36
N ASP A 367 -22.03 12.18 6.06
CA ASP A 367 -22.05 12.14 7.53
C ASP A 367 -20.99 13.08 8.15
N LEU A 368 -21.47 14.13 8.85
CA LEU A 368 -20.59 15.07 9.54
C LEU A 368 -19.90 14.50 10.78
N LYS A 369 -20.42 13.42 11.40
CA LYS A 369 -19.80 12.82 12.59
C LYS A 369 -18.42 12.25 12.30
N PHE A 370 -18.20 11.78 11.07
CA PHE A 370 -16.88 11.31 10.63
C PHE A 370 -15.85 12.45 10.59
N LEU A 371 -16.27 13.66 10.19
CA LEU A 371 -15.37 14.78 9.91
C LEU A 371 -15.09 15.67 11.13
N TYR A 372 -16.03 15.79 12.08
CA TYR A 372 -15.94 16.71 13.22
C TYR A 372 -15.45 16.11 14.55
N ASN A 373 -15.14 14.81 14.60
CA ASN A 373 -14.59 14.14 15.81
C ASN A 373 -13.11 14.50 16.12
N MET A 374 -12.55 15.51 15.46
CA MET A 374 -11.16 15.94 15.59
C MET A 374 -11.14 17.43 15.89
N ASP A 375 -10.68 17.82 17.09
CA ASP A 375 -10.62 19.22 17.53
C ASP A 375 -9.91 20.14 16.51
N LYS A 376 -10.57 21.28 16.18
CA LYS A 376 -10.08 22.39 15.32
C LYS A 376 -9.47 21.96 13.98
N ASN A 377 -10.29 21.40 13.09
CA ASN A 377 -9.79 20.73 11.90
C ASN A 377 -10.11 21.49 10.60
N TYR A 378 -9.33 22.53 10.26
CA TYR A 378 -9.41 23.19 8.94
C TYR A 378 -9.32 22.19 7.78
N LYS A 379 -8.65 21.05 7.97
CA LYS A 379 -8.58 19.96 6.98
C LYS A 379 -9.93 19.30 6.72
N ALA A 380 -10.76 19.11 7.75
CA ALA A 380 -12.11 18.56 7.59
C ALA A 380 -12.97 19.51 6.75
N ASP A 381 -12.84 20.82 6.96
CA ASP A 381 -13.53 21.84 6.17
C ASP A 381 -13.10 21.81 4.69
N TYR A 382 -11.80 21.66 4.40
CA TYR A 382 -11.29 21.51 3.03
C TYR A 382 -11.78 20.23 2.35
N ILE A 383 -11.79 19.10 3.08
CA ILE A 383 -12.31 17.82 2.57
C ILE A 383 -13.78 17.97 2.23
N LEU A 384 -14.59 18.49 3.16
CA LEU A 384 -16.03 18.66 2.94
C LEU A 384 -16.31 19.60 1.75
N LYS A 385 -15.59 20.73 1.66
CA LYS A 385 -15.68 21.65 0.53
C LYS A 385 -15.35 20.96 -0.80
N SER A 386 -14.33 20.10 -0.81
CA SER A 386 -13.91 19.36 -2.01
C SER A 386 -14.95 18.30 -2.41
N VAL A 387 -15.48 17.55 -1.45
CA VAL A 387 -16.53 16.54 -1.67
C VAL A 387 -17.81 17.17 -2.20
N VAL A 388 -18.31 18.23 -1.56
CA VAL A 388 -19.51 18.96 -2.01
C VAL A 388 -19.33 19.49 -3.43
N GLN A 389 -18.15 20.04 -3.73
CA GLN A 389 -17.86 20.55 -5.07
C GLN A 389 -17.71 19.46 -6.13
N MET A 390 -17.19 18.29 -5.76
CA MET A 390 -17.08 17.15 -6.67
C MET A 390 -18.46 16.56 -6.96
N ALA A 391 -19.28 16.32 -5.95
CA ALA A 391 -20.63 15.80 -6.11
C ALA A 391 -21.47 16.69 -7.03
N LYS A 392 -21.38 18.02 -6.87
CA LYS A 392 -22.02 18.98 -7.78
C LYS A 392 -21.55 18.87 -9.24
N ARG A 393 -20.28 18.53 -9.47
CA ARG A 393 -19.73 18.33 -10.83
C ARG A 393 -20.17 17.01 -11.47
N LEU A 394 -20.64 16.07 -10.66
CA LEU A 394 -21.21 14.80 -11.08
C LEU A 394 -22.75 14.86 -11.16
N ASP A 395 -23.32 16.08 -11.11
CA ASP A 395 -24.76 16.33 -11.07
C ASP A 395 -25.50 15.62 -9.92
N LEU A 396 -24.79 15.35 -8.81
CA LEU A 396 -25.36 14.75 -7.61
C LEU A 396 -25.92 15.81 -6.66
N VAL A 397 -27.10 15.55 -6.13
CA VAL A 397 -27.67 16.35 -5.04
C VAL A 397 -26.95 16.01 -3.74
N VAL A 398 -26.45 17.00 -3.00
CA VAL A 398 -25.76 16.76 -1.73
C VAL A 398 -26.67 17.09 -0.55
N ILE A 399 -26.74 16.18 0.42
CA ILE A 399 -27.40 16.39 1.72
C ILE A 399 -26.37 16.14 2.83
N ALA A 400 -26.22 17.09 3.75
CA ALA A 400 -25.36 16.89 4.92
C ALA A 400 -26.14 16.33 6.11
N GLU A 401 -25.63 15.29 6.74
CA GLU A 401 -26.23 14.61 7.87
C GLU A 401 -25.51 14.90 9.18
N GLY A 402 -26.24 14.77 10.29
CA GLY A 402 -25.68 15.03 11.61
C GLY A 402 -25.42 16.53 11.87
N VAL A 403 -26.20 17.42 11.25
CA VAL A 403 -26.12 18.87 11.54
C VAL A 403 -26.76 19.17 12.88
N GLU A 404 -25.95 19.51 13.89
CA GLU A 404 -26.39 19.72 15.26
C GLU A 404 -26.31 21.20 15.69
N THR A 405 -25.49 22.01 15.01
CA THR A 405 -25.21 23.40 15.41
C THR A 405 -25.42 24.40 14.26
N ASN A 406 -25.80 25.64 14.60
CA ASN A 406 -25.91 26.72 13.61
C ASN A 406 -24.58 26.98 12.88
N GLN A 407 -23.45 26.82 13.56
CA GLN A 407 -22.13 26.99 12.96
C GLN A 407 -21.88 25.97 11.83
N GLN A 408 -22.23 24.71 12.04
CA GLN A 408 -22.16 23.68 10.98
C GLN A 408 -23.09 24.03 9.81
N ALA A 409 -24.32 24.48 10.09
CA ALA A 409 -25.27 24.87 9.04
C ALA A 409 -24.80 26.10 8.24
N GLU A 410 -24.21 27.10 8.89
CA GLU A 410 -23.62 28.27 8.24
C GLU A 410 -22.42 27.90 7.37
N PHE A 411 -21.55 27.02 7.85
CA PHE A 411 -20.43 26.50 7.08
C PHE A 411 -20.89 25.69 5.86
N LEU A 412 -21.85 24.79 6.02
CA LEU A 412 -22.42 24.02 4.92
C LEU A 412 -23.03 24.92 3.84
N LYS A 413 -23.78 25.95 4.25
CA LYS A 413 -24.31 26.97 3.34
C LYS A 413 -23.19 27.71 2.61
N SER A 414 -22.09 28.06 3.29
CA SER A 414 -20.97 28.80 2.68
C SER A 414 -20.22 28.00 1.61
N ILE A 415 -20.19 26.67 1.72
CA ILE A 415 -19.63 25.77 0.68
C ILE A 415 -20.68 25.33 -0.36
N GLY A 416 -21.91 25.83 -0.24
CA GLY A 416 -23.01 25.60 -1.17
C GLY A 416 -23.76 24.28 -0.96
N CYS A 417 -23.61 23.63 0.19
CA CYS A 417 -24.49 22.55 0.61
C CYS A 417 -25.70 23.15 1.31
N VAL A 418 -26.83 23.27 0.60
CA VAL A 418 -28.05 23.91 1.14
C VAL A 418 -29.04 22.92 1.73
N ARG A 419 -28.84 21.61 1.54
CA ARG A 419 -29.72 20.56 2.06
C ARG A 419 -29.06 19.90 3.26
N ALA A 420 -29.83 19.70 4.32
CA ALA A 420 -29.31 19.11 5.54
C ALA A 420 -30.37 18.33 6.32
N GLN A 421 -29.87 17.42 7.15
CA GLN A 421 -30.62 16.64 8.12
C GLN A 421 -29.83 16.60 9.43
N GLY A 422 -30.53 16.79 10.55
CA GLY A 422 -29.87 16.75 11.86
C GLY A 422 -30.68 17.40 12.97
N TYR A 423 -30.19 17.25 14.19
CA TYR A 423 -30.89 17.67 15.41
C TYR A 423 -31.02 19.18 15.56
N LEU A 424 -30.26 19.97 14.80
CA LEU A 424 -30.47 21.41 14.72
C LEU A 424 -31.89 21.76 14.27
N PHE A 425 -32.41 20.99 13.31
CA PHE A 425 -33.74 21.24 12.72
C PHE A 425 -34.81 20.41 13.41
N ALA A 426 -34.63 19.09 13.43
CA ALA A 426 -35.59 18.16 14.01
C ALA A 426 -34.93 16.83 14.37
N LYS A 427 -35.37 16.27 15.50
CA LYS A 427 -35.09 14.88 15.86
C LYS A 427 -36.04 13.94 15.11
N PRO A 428 -35.68 12.66 14.91
CA PRO A 428 -36.61 11.64 14.47
C PRO A 428 -37.83 11.62 15.39
N MET A 429 -39.03 11.58 14.81
CA MET A 429 -40.30 11.63 15.55
C MET A 429 -41.29 10.61 14.98
N ASP A 430 -42.24 10.15 15.79
CA ASP A 430 -43.29 9.25 15.30
C ASP A 430 -44.18 9.91 14.23
N GLU A 431 -44.92 9.08 13.50
CA GLU A 431 -45.88 9.48 12.46
C GLU A 431 -46.82 10.62 12.92
N SER A 432 -47.36 10.51 14.13
CA SER A 432 -48.36 11.45 14.64
C SER A 432 -47.78 12.83 14.89
N SER A 433 -46.53 12.88 15.34
CA SER A 433 -45.75 14.11 15.52
C SER A 433 -45.32 14.68 14.17
N PHE A 434 -44.90 13.82 13.22
CA PHE A 434 -44.47 14.25 11.89
C PHE A 434 -45.62 14.87 11.08
N ARG A 435 -46.83 14.33 11.22
CA ARG A 435 -48.05 14.87 10.60
C ARG A 435 -48.33 16.34 10.91
N ILE A 436 -47.85 16.87 12.04
CA ILE A 436 -48.00 18.29 12.38
C ILE A 436 -47.32 19.17 11.33
N TYR A 437 -46.18 18.72 10.79
CA TYR A 437 -45.45 19.42 9.73
C TYR A 437 -46.16 19.30 8.38
N LEU A 438 -46.65 18.09 8.04
CA LEU A 438 -47.37 17.84 6.79
C LEU A 438 -48.70 18.59 6.69
N ASN A 439 -49.31 18.92 7.83
CA ASN A 439 -50.54 19.72 7.89
C ASN A 439 -50.30 21.22 7.69
N ASN A 440 -49.04 21.67 7.58
CA ASN A 440 -48.69 23.05 7.29
C ASN A 440 -47.98 23.15 5.94
N PRO A 441 -48.72 23.40 4.84
CA PRO A 441 -48.14 23.46 3.49
C PRO A 441 -47.02 24.49 3.33
N ALA A 442 -46.97 25.54 4.16
CA ALA A 442 -45.92 26.55 4.12
C ALA A 442 -44.54 26.01 4.57
N MET A 443 -44.52 24.89 5.29
CA MET A 443 -43.31 24.22 5.77
C MET A 443 -42.75 23.21 4.79
N ILE A 444 -43.51 22.78 3.78
CA ILE A 444 -43.07 21.80 2.78
C ILE A 444 -42.62 22.54 1.51
N ALA A 445 -41.49 22.14 0.94
CA ALA A 445 -40.99 22.69 -0.32
C ALA A 445 -41.88 22.25 -1.49
N GLN A 446 -42.25 23.20 -2.36
CA GLN A 446 -42.90 22.91 -3.64
C GLN A 446 -41.85 22.66 -4.73
N LYS A 447 -42.27 22.10 -5.87
CA LYS A 447 -41.37 21.75 -6.98
C LYS A 447 -40.54 22.95 -7.49
N ASP A 448 -41.11 24.15 -7.42
CA ASP A 448 -40.46 25.41 -7.82
C ASP A 448 -39.59 26.01 -6.69
N ASP A 449 -39.69 25.49 -5.46
CA ASP A 449 -38.84 25.90 -4.34
C ASP A 449 -37.44 25.26 -4.40
N ASP A 450 -37.19 24.30 -5.29
CA ASP A 450 -35.86 23.69 -5.48
C ASP A 450 -35.01 24.38 -6.56
N GLU A 451 -35.58 25.35 -7.30
CA GLU A 451 -34.80 26.25 -8.13
C GLU A 451 -34.08 27.27 -7.24
N ILE A 452 -32.76 27.09 -7.11
CA ILE A 452 -31.87 28.17 -6.70
C ILE A 452 -31.67 29.05 -7.93
N GLU A 453 -32.65 29.93 -8.19
CA GLU A 453 -32.37 31.18 -8.88
C GLU A 453 -31.58 32.07 -7.91
N GLY A 454 -30.31 32.23 -8.21
CA GLY A 454 -29.48 33.12 -7.42
C GLY A 454 -28.02 33.00 -7.75
N LEU A 455 -27.66 33.29 -9.00
CA LEU A 455 -26.41 33.98 -9.38
C LEU A 455 -26.50 34.37 -10.87
N ILE A 456 -26.46 35.69 -11.12
CA ILE A 456 -26.50 36.40 -12.41
C ILE A 456 -27.91 36.55 -13.02
N ASN A 457 -28.36 37.78 -13.27
CA ASN A 457 -29.45 38.05 -14.21
C ASN A 457 -28.92 37.78 -15.63
N ILE A 458 -28.83 36.48 -15.95
CA ILE A 458 -28.34 35.95 -17.21
C ILE A 458 -29.23 36.46 -18.34
N ASP A 459 -30.53 36.63 -18.10
CA ASP A 459 -31.51 37.04 -19.11
C ASP A 459 -31.25 38.42 -19.70
N ASP A 460 -30.76 39.38 -18.91
CA ASP A 460 -30.46 40.75 -19.39
C ASP A 460 -29.25 40.77 -20.34
N ILE A 461 -28.22 39.96 -20.07
CA ILE A 461 -27.03 39.82 -20.94
C ILE A 461 -27.33 38.92 -22.13
N MET A 462 -28.08 37.84 -21.93
CA MET A 462 -28.52 36.94 -22.99
C MET A 462 -29.41 37.63 -24.02
N SER A 463 -30.15 38.67 -23.61
CA SER A 463 -30.91 39.52 -24.54
C SER A 463 -30.02 40.30 -25.53
N ARG A 464 -28.72 40.46 -25.23
CA ARG A 464 -27.72 41.18 -26.03
C ARG A 464 -26.82 40.25 -26.86
N ILE A 465 -26.84 38.94 -26.62
CA ILE A 465 -26.05 37.96 -27.39
C ILE A 465 -26.93 37.39 -28.51
N HIS A 466 -26.50 37.56 -29.76
CA HIS A 466 -27.33 37.21 -30.93
C HIS A 466 -26.96 35.87 -31.58
N ARG A 467 -25.87 35.23 -31.13
CA ARG A 467 -25.34 33.99 -31.69
C ARG A 467 -25.41 32.83 -30.70
N GLU A 468 -25.89 31.69 -31.20
CA GLU A 468 -26.16 30.50 -30.40
C GLU A 468 -24.87 29.88 -29.83
N ASP A 469 -23.76 29.91 -30.58
CA ASP A 469 -22.43 29.45 -30.14
C ASP A 469 -21.82 30.33 -29.04
N GLU A 470 -22.12 31.62 -29.05
CA GLU A 470 -21.70 32.58 -28.01
C GLU A 470 -22.54 32.43 -26.73
N ILE A 471 -23.84 32.16 -26.89
CA ILE A 471 -24.76 31.84 -25.80
C ILE A 471 -24.33 30.56 -25.08
N GLU A 472 -24.06 29.49 -25.83
CA GLU A 472 -23.62 28.21 -25.25
C GLU A 472 -22.28 28.34 -24.53
N TRP A 473 -21.33 29.07 -25.12
CA TRP A 473 -20.05 29.33 -24.48
C TRP A 473 -20.23 30.18 -23.21
N TYR A 474 -21.03 31.25 -23.25
CA TYR A 474 -21.29 32.12 -22.09
C TYR A 474 -22.00 31.36 -20.97
N ARG A 475 -22.98 30.52 -21.29
CA ARG A 475 -23.64 29.60 -20.34
C ARG A 475 -22.63 28.64 -19.72
N ALA A 476 -21.80 27.99 -20.53
CA ALA A 476 -20.76 27.09 -20.02
C ALA A 476 -19.75 27.82 -19.13
N ALA A 477 -19.34 29.04 -19.49
CA ALA A 477 -18.43 29.87 -18.73
C ALA A 477 -19.04 30.30 -17.38
N VAL A 478 -20.33 30.62 -17.34
CA VAL A 478 -21.11 30.92 -16.13
C VAL A 478 -21.26 29.69 -15.23
N ILE A 479 -21.53 28.52 -15.81
CA ILE A 479 -21.66 27.26 -15.05
C ILE A 479 -20.30 26.84 -14.46
N GLN A 480 -19.19 27.15 -15.12
CA GLN A 480 -17.83 26.86 -14.62
C GLN A 480 -17.34 27.83 -13.51
N MET A 481 -18.16 28.77 -13.04
CA MET A 481 -17.77 29.81 -12.08
C MET A 481 -17.43 29.28 -10.68
N LYS A 482 -16.15 28.99 -10.46
CA LYS A 482 -15.49 29.13 -9.14
C LYS A 482 -14.66 30.42 -9.02
N GLY A 483 -14.79 31.35 -9.96
CA GLY A 483 -13.93 32.54 -10.11
C GLY A 483 -14.70 33.84 -10.36
N ILE A 484 -13.93 34.94 -10.43
CA ILE A 484 -14.40 36.30 -10.72
C ILE A 484 -14.79 36.36 -12.21
N MET A 485 -15.93 36.97 -12.56
CA MET A 485 -16.23 37.28 -13.97
C MET A 485 -15.75 38.69 -14.28
N ALA A 486 -15.17 38.88 -15.46
CA ALA A 486 -14.85 40.22 -15.93
C ALA A 486 -15.40 40.47 -17.33
N GLN A 487 -15.72 41.73 -17.59
CA GLN A 487 -16.27 42.21 -18.84
C GLN A 487 -15.58 43.50 -19.24
N TYR A 488 -15.24 43.63 -20.51
CA TYR A 488 -14.68 44.84 -21.10
C TYR A 488 -15.58 45.29 -22.25
N GLU A 489 -16.16 46.48 -22.12
CA GLU A 489 -16.98 47.09 -23.16
C GLU A 489 -16.10 47.99 -24.05
N VAL A 490 -15.96 47.60 -25.32
CA VAL A 490 -14.98 48.18 -26.26
C VAL A 490 -15.29 49.64 -26.58
N ASN A 491 -16.58 49.97 -26.74
CA ASN A 491 -17.02 51.31 -27.14
C ASN A 491 -16.92 52.34 -26.01
N SER A 492 -17.03 51.92 -24.75
CA SER A 492 -17.02 52.80 -23.57
C SER A 492 -15.68 52.76 -22.82
N ASP A 493 -14.77 51.85 -23.15
CA ASP A 493 -13.50 51.57 -22.44
C ASP A 493 -13.72 51.35 -20.93
N ILE A 494 -14.77 50.59 -20.59
CA ILE A 494 -15.13 50.25 -19.21
C ILE A 494 -14.84 48.77 -18.97
N PHE A 495 -14.03 48.48 -17.95
CA PHE A 495 -13.82 47.14 -17.43
C PHE A 495 -14.65 46.93 -16.16
N SER A 496 -15.59 46.01 -16.20
CA SER A 496 -16.42 45.60 -15.06
C SER A 496 -15.94 44.26 -14.52
N VAL A 497 -15.76 44.19 -13.22
CA VAL A 497 -15.45 42.95 -12.53
C VAL A 497 -16.57 42.63 -11.56
N PHE A 498 -17.02 41.39 -11.61
CA PHE A 498 -18.07 40.84 -10.77
C PHE A 498 -17.41 39.86 -9.80
N ASP A 499 -17.14 40.35 -8.58
CA ASP A 499 -16.59 39.52 -7.51
C ASP A 499 -17.71 39.00 -6.62
N MET A 500 -17.93 37.69 -6.68
CA MET A 500 -18.98 37.00 -5.93
C MET A 500 -18.48 36.54 -4.55
N ARG A 501 -17.24 36.88 -4.16
CA ARG A 501 -16.55 36.37 -2.96
C ARG A 501 -16.39 37.38 -1.81
N VAL A 502 -16.99 38.56 -1.87
CA VAL A 502 -16.83 39.59 -0.82
C VAL A 502 -18.10 39.76 0.03
N ASN A 503 -18.35 38.78 0.91
CA ASN A 503 -18.53 38.99 2.34
C ASN A 503 -18.91 37.68 3.02
N GLU A 504 -18.11 37.27 3.99
CA GLU A 504 -18.51 36.34 5.05
C GLU A 504 -19.73 36.93 5.77
N GLY A 505 -20.94 36.62 5.29
CA GLY A 505 -22.21 36.96 5.94
C GLY A 505 -23.24 37.73 5.10
N SER A 506 -22.89 38.31 3.94
CA SER A 506 -23.87 38.95 3.05
C SER A 506 -23.58 38.67 1.57
N LYS A 507 -24.58 38.12 0.86
CA LYS A 507 -24.55 37.90 -0.60
C LYS A 507 -24.77 39.23 -1.34
N GLU A 508 -23.87 40.21 -1.21
CA GLU A 508 -23.83 41.34 -2.15
C GLU A 508 -22.76 41.11 -3.21
N LEU A 509 -23.17 41.23 -4.48
CA LEU A 509 -22.30 41.09 -5.63
C LEU A 509 -21.57 42.42 -5.82
N VAL A 510 -20.28 42.47 -5.49
CA VAL A 510 -19.49 43.70 -5.63
C VAL A 510 -19.11 43.85 -7.10
N LYS A 511 -19.80 44.78 -7.78
CA LYS A 511 -19.42 45.22 -9.13
C LYS A 511 -18.41 46.36 -9.00
N VAL A 512 -17.18 46.13 -9.47
CA VAL A 512 -16.15 47.17 -9.57
C VAL A 512 -16.01 47.56 -11.04
N GLU A 513 -16.28 48.83 -11.35
CA GLU A 513 -16.09 49.39 -12.69
C GLU A 513 -14.81 50.24 -12.75
N ILE A 514 -13.96 49.94 -13.73
CA ILE A 514 -12.75 50.68 -14.04
C ILE A 514 -12.95 51.38 -15.40
N PRO A 515 -13.30 52.67 -15.40
CA PRO A 515 -13.42 53.44 -16.64
C PRO A 515 -12.04 53.84 -17.17
N ASN A 516 -11.93 53.96 -18.50
CA ASN A 516 -10.66 54.19 -19.22
C ASN A 516 -9.64 53.06 -18.98
N PHE A 517 -10.10 51.80 -18.99
CA PHE A 517 -9.29 50.65 -18.59
C PHE A 517 -7.98 50.55 -19.36
N LEU A 518 -7.97 50.76 -20.69
CA LEU A 518 -6.73 50.71 -21.48
C LEU A 518 -5.71 51.76 -21.04
N ARG A 519 -6.16 52.97 -20.68
CA ARG A 519 -5.27 54.01 -20.15
C ARG A 519 -4.69 53.59 -18.81
N VAL A 520 -5.54 53.06 -17.92
CA VAL A 520 -5.15 52.62 -16.57
C VAL A 520 -4.17 51.45 -16.62
N VAL A 521 -4.32 50.52 -17.57
CA VAL A 521 -3.40 49.40 -17.80
C VAL A 521 -2.04 49.91 -18.32
N ARG A 522 -2.04 50.85 -19.28
CA ARG A 522 -0.80 51.48 -19.80
C ARG A 522 -0.05 52.31 -18.75
N GLU A 523 -0.75 52.84 -17.77
CA GLU A 523 -0.18 53.51 -16.60
C GLU A 523 0.39 52.54 -15.55
N GLY A 524 0.26 51.22 -15.74
CA GLY A 524 0.84 50.20 -14.85
C GLY A 524 0.18 50.06 -13.48
N LYS A 525 -1.10 50.45 -13.34
CA LYS A 525 -1.77 50.52 -12.03
C LYS A 525 -2.25 49.19 -11.45
N TYR A 526 -2.72 48.27 -12.31
CA TYR A 526 -3.33 47.00 -11.89
C TYR A 526 -2.67 45.77 -12.49
N ILE A 527 -2.19 45.86 -13.73
CA ILE A 527 -1.51 44.76 -14.42
C ILE A 527 -0.01 44.93 -14.25
N TYR A 528 0.68 43.82 -14.01
CA TYR A 528 2.12 43.83 -13.90
C TYR A 528 2.76 44.38 -15.18
N PRO A 529 3.78 45.26 -15.11
CA PRO A 529 4.29 45.98 -16.28
C PRO A 529 4.66 45.09 -17.48
N ASP A 530 5.27 43.93 -17.24
CA ASP A 530 5.66 43.00 -18.32
C ASP A 530 4.47 42.33 -19.01
N ASP A 531 3.30 42.30 -18.35
CA ASP A 531 2.09 41.65 -18.85
C ASP A 531 1.11 42.64 -19.50
N VAL A 532 1.38 43.95 -19.41
CA VAL A 532 0.60 45.02 -20.07
C VAL A 532 0.39 44.79 -21.58
N PRO A 533 1.39 44.27 -22.35
CA PRO A 533 1.18 43.95 -23.75
C PRO A 533 0.07 42.91 -24.00
N ILE A 534 -0.14 41.96 -23.08
CA ILE A 534 -1.16 40.91 -23.22
C ILE A 534 -2.55 41.53 -23.30
N CYS A 535 -2.87 42.44 -22.36
CA CYS A 535 -4.14 43.17 -22.36
C CYS A 535 -4.34 44.01 -23.62
N SER A 536 -3.27 44.63 -24.12
CA SER A 536 -3.33 45.43 -25.35
C SER A 536 -3.62 44.56 -26.57
N VAL A 537 -3.02 43.36 -26.67
CA VAL A 537 -3.25 42.41 -27.76
C VAL A 537 -4.67 41.84 -27.72
N ILE A 538 -5.19 41.50 -26.55
CA ILE A 538 -6.57 41.00 -26.38
C ILE A 538 -7.56 42.02 -26.94
N VAL A 539 -7.40 43.29 -26.56
CA VAL A 539 -8.34 44.36 -26.93
C VAL A 539 -8.14 44.86 -28.37
N GLU A 540 -6.91 45.11 -28.80
CA GLU A 540 -6.65 45.68 -30.13
C GLU A 540 -6.85 44.65 -31.26
N ASN A 541 -6.60 43.36 -31.02
CA ASN A 541 -6.67 42.31 -32.04
C ASN A 541 -7.82 41.31 -31.86
N HIS A 542 -8.74 41.55 -30.91
CA HIS A 542 -9.91 40.72 -30.65
C HIS A 542 -9.58 39.22 -30.43
N VAL A 543 -8.47 38.94 -29.75
CA VAL A 543 -7.96 37.57 -29.57
C VAL A 543 -8.72 36.87 -28.45
N CYS A 544 -9.21 35.65 -28.72
CA CYS A 544 -9.88 34.80 -27.75
C CYS A 544 -8.97 33.64 -27.33
N GLY A 545 -9.02 33.25 -26.06
CA GLY A 545 -8.22 32.14 -25.53
C GLY A 545 -7.96 32.24 -24.02
N PRO A 546 -7.28 31.24 -23.43
CA PRO A 546 -6.74 31.39 -22.08
C PRO A 546 -5.51 32.28 -22.12
N PHE A 547 -5.52 33.35 -21.33
CA PHE A 547 -4.39 34.26 -21.14
C PHE A 547 -3.98 34.23 -19.67
N GLN A 548 -2.69 34.05 -19.40
CA GLN A 548 -2.17 34.11 -18.04
C GLN A 548 -1.42 35.43 -17.85
N LEU A 549 -1.75 36.18 -16.81
CA LEU A 549 -1.12 37.44 -16.48
C LEU A 549 -1.08 37.67 -14.99
N ARG A 550 -0.21 38.58 -14.56
CA ARG A 550 -0.09 39.02 -13.17
C ARG A 550 -0.86 40.32 -12.98
N ALA A 551 -1.72 40.34 -11.97
CA ALA A 551 -2.51 41.52 -11.62
C ALA A 551 -2.62 41.71 -10.11
N ARG A 552 -2.88 42.94 -9.67
CA ARG A 552 -3.15 43.27 -8.27
C ARG A 552 -4.55 42.79 -7.87
N ASN A 553 -4.68 42.31 -6.64
CA ASN A 553 -5.98 41.98 -6.07
C ASN A 553 -6.79 43.27 -5.83
N MET A 554 -8.07 43.29 -6.20
CA MET A 554 -8.92 44.47 -6.05
C MET A 554 -9.42 44.70 -4.62
N ASN A 555 -9.20 43.76 -3.70
CA ASN A 555 -9.68 43.77 -2.30
C ASN A 555 -8.58 44.00 -1.24
N HIS A 556 -7.61 44.89 -1.49
CA HIS A 556 -6.67 45.43 -0.48
C HIS A 556 -5.48 44.58 0.02
N VAL A 557 -4.96 43.61 -0.74
CA VAL A 557 -3.64 42.98 -0.44
C VAL A 557 -2.54 43.64 -1.28
N ARG A 558 -1.42 44.08 -0.68
CA ARG A 558 -0.30 44.65 -1.45
C ARG A 558 0.44 43.54 -2.21
N GLY A 559 0.61 43.72 -3.52
CA GLY A 559 1.35 42.81 -4.40
C GLY A 559 0.53 42.25 -5.57
N TYR A 560 1.21 41.52 -6.45
CA TYR A 560 0.65 40.91 -7.65
C TYR A 560 0.39 39.41 -7.47
N ARG A 561 -0.65 38.90 -8.15
CA ARG A 561 -1.03 37.49 -8.20
C ARG A 561 -1.21 37.01 -9.63
N TRP A 562 -1.15 35.71 -9.85
CA TRP A 562 -1.35 35.11 -11.16
C TRP A 562 -2.83 34.83 -11.41
N TYR A 563 -3.31 35.32 -12.54
CA TYR A 563 -4.65 35.08 -13.03
C TYR A 563 -4.64 34.46 -14.42
N GLU A 564 -5.54 33.53 -14.63
CA GLU A 564 -5.89 33.02 -15.94
C GLU A 564 -7.23 33.59 -16.37
N LEU A 565 -7.26 34.20 -17.56
CA LEU A 565 -8.43 34.79 -18.18
C LEU A 565 -8.82 33.93 -19.36
N GLU A 566 -9.97 33.28 -19.28
CA GLU A 566 -10.54 32.52 -20.37
C GLU A 566 -11.72 33.30 -20.94
N GLY A 567 -11.52 33.97 -22.09
CA GLY A 567 -12.47 34.96 -22.59
C GLY A 567 -12.74 34.92 -24.09
N ARG A 568 -13.91 35.45 -24.47
CA ARG A 568 -14.35 35.64 -25.85
C ARG A 568 -15.01 37.00 -26.04
N PHE A 569 -14.95 37.51 -27.27
CA PHE A 569 -15.75 38.66 -27.69
C PHE A 569 -17.16 38.19 -28.06
N LEU A 570 -18.15 38.89 -27.52
CA LEU A 570 -19.56 38.75 -27.85
C LEU A 570 -19.88 39.78 -28.94
N THR A 571 -20.53 39.33 -30.01
CA THR A 571 -20.76 40.15 -31.19
C THR A 571 -22.17 40.75 -31.22
N ASP A 572 -22.28 41.98 -31.68
CA ASP A 572 -23.57 42.67 -31.85
C ASP A 572 -24.33 42.14 -33.09
N VAL A 573 -25.54 42.67 -33.34
CA VAL A 573 -26.37 42.33 -34.50
C VAL A 573 -25.69 42.58 -35.87
N ARG A 574 -24.58 43.33 -35.91
CA ARG A 574 -23.79 43.62 -37.11
C ARG A 574 -22.53 42.76 -37.22
N GLY A 575 -22.23 41.95 -36.20
CA GLY A 575 -21.06 41.08 -36.14
C GLY A 575 -19.80 41.77 -35.63
N GLU A 576 -19.90 42.96 -35.04
CA GLU A 576 -18.77 43.66 -34.42
C GLU A 576 -18.66 43.29 -32.93
N GLY A 577 -17.44 43.03 -32.44
CA GLY A 577 -17.21 42.60 -31.06
C GLY A 577 -17.33 43.76 -30.07
N GLU A 578 -18.52 43.98 -29.50
CA GLU A 578 -18.77 45.11 -28.58
C GLU A 578 -18.37 44.83 -27.13
N LEU A 579 -18.36 43.56 -26.71
CA LEU A 579 -18.17 43.16 -25.31
C LEU A 579 -17.24 41.95 -25.21
N PHE A 580 -16.06 42.11 -24.62
CA PHE A 580 -15.22 40.98 -24.23
C PHE A 580 -15.65 40.48 -22.86
N SER A 581 -16.02 39.21 -22.74
CA SER A 581 -16.34 38.58 -21.46
C SER A 581 -15.35 37.47 -21.17
N CYS A 582 -14.87 37.39 -19.93
CA CYS A 582 -13.94 36.36 -19.52
C CYS A 582 -14.20 35.87 -18.09
N VAL A 583 -13.83 34.60 -17.87
CA VAL A 583 -13.72 34.01 -16.54
C VAL A 583 -12.30 34.23 -16.04
N VAL A 584 -12.16 34.79 -14.84
CA VAL A 584 -10.89 35.06 -14.19
C VAL A 584 -10.67 34.07 -13.05
N ARG A 585 -9.66 33.22 -13.20
CA ARG A 585 -9.24 32.23 -12.18
C ARG A 585 -7.94 32.69 -11.52
N ASP A 586 -7.88 32.66 -10.19
CA ASP A 586 -6.60 32.80 -9.47
C ASP A 586 -5.86 31.46 -9.62
N ILE A 587 -4.71 31.49 -10.29
CA ILE A 587 -3.87 30.32 -10.57
C ILE A 587 -2.54 30.40 -9.83
N THR A 588 -2.43 31.26 -8.81
CA THR A 588 -1.21 31.47 -8.03
C THR A 588 -0.68 30.16 -7.45
N ASP A 589 -1.55 29.28 -6.95
CA ASP A 589 -1.19 27.97 -6.41
C ASP A 589 -0.67 27.00 -7.49
N ILE A 590 -1.24 27.06 -8.69
CA ILE A 590 -0.79 26.26 -9.83
C ILE A 590 0.63 26.70 -10.22
N LYS A 591 0.87 28.01 -10.27
CA LYS A 591 2.20 28.57 -10.52
C LYS A 591 3.21 28.26 -9.42
N ALA A 592 2.79 28.23 -8.16
CA ALA A 592 3.63 27.78 -7.05
C ALA A 592 4.09 26.32 -7.24
N ASN A 593 3.19 25.43 -7.64
CA ASN A 593 3.52 24.03 -7.93
C ASN A 593 4.44 23.87 -9.15
N GLU A 594 4.22 24.67 -10.21
CA GLU A 594 5.12 24.73 -11.37
C GLU A 594 6.55 25.12 -10.94
N ALA A 595 6.69 26.06 -9.98
CA ALA A 595 7.99 26.45 -9.44
C ALA A 595 8.71 25.27 -8.76
N VAL A 596 8.01 24.51 -7.90
CA VAL A 596 8.59 23.34 -7.20
C VAL A 596 9.06 22.27 -8.20
N MET A 597 8.26 21.98 -9.23
CA MET A 597 8.64 21.02 -10.27
C MET A 597 9.81 21.50 -11.11
N GLY A 598 9.87 22.80 -11.42
CA GLY A 598 11.02 23.40 -12.09
C GLY A 598 12.30 23.33 -11.25
N VAL A 599 12.22 23.51 -9.93
CA VAL A 599 13.35 23.30 -9.02
C VAL A 599 13.87 21.87 -9.08
N LEU A 600 13.00 20.88 -9.02
CA LEU A 600 13.39 19.47 -9.13
C LEU A 600 14.07 19.18 -10.47
N THR A 601 13.48 19.67 -11.57
CA THR A 601 14.02 19.48 -12.92
C THR A 601 15.40 20.11 -13.09
N ALA A 602 15.61 21.32 -12.56
CA ALA A 602 16.90 22.01 -12.61
C ALA A 602 17.99 21.25 -11.82
N PHE A 603 17.65 20.67 -10.66
CA PHE A 603 18.58 19.85 -9.88
C PHE A 603 18.81 18.45 -10.47
N GLU A 604 17.87 17.91 -11.25
CA GLU A 604 18.08 16.67 -12.01
C GLU A 604 18.98 16.88 -13.23
N SER A 605 18.87 18.04 -13.87
CA SER A 605 19.59 18.36 -15.11
C SER A 605 21.01 18.88 -14.89
N ASN A 606 21.34 19.34 -13.67
CA ASN A 606 22.62 19.96 -13.35
C ASN A 606 23.36 19.22 -12.23
N GLU A 607 24.63 18.88 -12.48
CA GLU A 607 25.49 18.20 -11.48
C GLU A 607 26.08 19.16 -10.44
N ARG A 608 26.11 20.47 -10.72
CA ARG A 608 26.71 21.48 -9.83
C ARG A 608 25.65 22.41 -9.27
N THR A 609 25.75 22.65 -7.97
CA THR A 609 24.85 23.56 -7.24
C THR A 609 24.73 24.94 -7.89
N LYS A 610 25.83 25.55 -8.33
CA LYS A 610 25.81 26.89 -8.94
C LYS A 610 25.02 26.93 -10.26
N GLU A 611 25.05 25.85 -11.03
CA GLU A 611 24.36 25.76 -12.34
C GLU A 611 22.86 25.55 -12.13
N ALA A 612 22.49 24.64 -11.23
CA ALA A 612 21.08 24.46 -10.84
C ALA A 612 20.48 25.76 -10.27
N ILE A 613 21.19 26.43 -9.37
CA ILE A 613 20.71 27.69 -8.78
C ILE A 613 20.58 28.82 -9.82
N ALA A 614 21.45 28.84 -10.83
CA ALA A 614 21.38 29.81 -11.91
C ALA A 614 20.11 29.66 -12.78
N GLU A 615 19.51 28.47 -12.84
CA GLU A 615 18.21 28.22 -13.50
C GLU A 615 17.03 28.44 -12.54
N ILE A 616 17.20 28.08 -11.27
CA ILE A 616 16.14 28.12 -10.25
C ILE A 616 15.76 29.55 -9.87
N PHE A 617 16.74 30.43 -9.62
CA PHE A 617 16.46 31.78 -9.13
C PHE A 617 15.68 32.66 -10.12
N PRO A 618 16.00 32.68 -11.43
CA PRO A 618 15.16 33.36 -12.41
C PRO A 618 13.72 32.82 -12.43
N LEU A 619 13.55 31.49 -12.41
CA LEU A 619 12.23 30.86 -12.44
C LEU A 619 11.38 31.26 -11.22
N ILE A 620 11.91 31.09 -10.02
CA ILE A 620 11.23 31.47 -8.77
C ILE A 620 11.00 32.99 -8.75
N GLY A 621 11.99 33.75 -9.17
CA GLY A 621 11.94 35.19 -9.27
C GLY A 621 10.79 35.68 -10.12
N ASP A 622 10.53 35.04 -11.26
CA ASP A 622 9.45 35.41 -12.17
C ASP A 622 8.07 34.97 -11.68
N ILE A 623 7.97 33.77 -11.09
CA ILE A 623 6.70 33.26 -10.55
C ILE A 623 6.26 34.05 -9.32
N TYR A 624 7.16 34.32 -8.39
CA TYR A 624 6.85 35.03 -7.14
C TYR A 624 7.10 36.54 -7.21
N ILE A 625 7.64 37.03 -8.33
CA ILE A 625 7.87 38.45 -8.57
C ILE A 625 8.87 39.01 -7.55
N PHE A 626 9.99 38.30 -7.35
CA PHE A 626 11.11 38.80 -6.55
C PHE A 626 12.04 39.66 -7.40
N ASP A 627 12.57 40.72 -6.79
CA ASP A 627 13.52 41.62 -7.46
C ASP A 627 14.95 41.15 -7.23
N ARG A 628 15.19 40.55 -6.05
CA ARG A 628 16.47 39.93 -5.70
C ARG A 628 16.24 38.67 -4.88
N ILE A 629 17.04 37.63 -5.16
CA ILE A 629 17.09 36.41 -4.36
C ILE A 629 18.55 36.19 -4.00
N THR A 630 18.84 36.19 -2.70
CA THR A 630 20.20 36.04 -2.18
C THR A 630 20.28 34.80 -1.30
N MET A 631 21.12 33.85 -1.69
CA MET A 631 21.39 32.66 -0.89
C MET A 631 22.78 32.73 -0.30
N LEU A 632 22.85 32.55 1.00
CA LEU A 632 24.08 32.53 1.79
C LEU A 632 24.27 31.13 2.32
N PHE A 633 25.47 30.56 2.14
CA PHE A 633 25.79 29.23 2.64
C PHE A 633 27.13 29.24 3.38
N GLN A 634 27.24 28.39 4.39
CA GLN A 634 28.47 28.23 5.16
C GLN A 634 29.48 27.38 4.38
N ALA A 635 30.67 27.92 4.11
CA ALA A 635 31.75 27.17 3.46
C ALA A 635 32.36 26.11 4.40
N GLU A 636 32.81 24.97 3.85
CA GLU A 636 33.37 23.86 4.64
C GLU A 636 34.76 24.16 5.24
N ASP A 637 35.53 25.11 4.68
CA ASP A 637 36.86 25.45 5.17
C ASP A 637 36.77 26.53 6.26
N LYS A 638 37.17 26.20 7.49
CA LYS A 638 37.15 27.09 8.68
C LYS A 638 38.04 28.34 8.56
N ARG A 639 38.56 28.65 7.36
CA ARG A 639 39.50 29.73 7.09
C ARG A 639 39.11 30.67 5.94
N VAL A 640 37.96 30.48 5.26
CA VAL A 640 37.51 31.39 4.18
C VAL A 640 36.00 31.68 4.29
N HIS A 641 35.71 32.98 4.25
CA HIS A 641 34.47 33.73 4.03
C HIS A 641 33.22 32.97 3.54
N GLN A 642 32.05 33.28 4.14
CA GLN A 642 30.74 32.83 3.64
C GLN A 642 30.66 33.13 2.14
N THR A 643 30.38 32.09 1.34
CA THR A 643 30.16 32.23 -0.10
C THR A 643 28.66 32.21 -0.33
N GLY A 644 28.18 33.10 -1.18
CA GLY A 644 26.77 33.23 -1.51
C GLY A 644 26.58 33.54 -2.98
N CYS A 645 25.35 33.41 -3.45
CA CYS A 645 24.96 33.84 -4.79
C CYS A 645 23.72 34.70 -4.69
N SER A 646 23.69 35.77 -5.48
CA SER A 646 22.55 36.67 -5.55
C SER A 646 22.12 36.83 -6.99
N TRP A 647 20.85 36.57 -7.25
CA TRP A 647 20.18 36.89 -8.49
C TRP A 647 19.46 38.22 -8.33
N SER A 648 19.54 39.08 -9.34
CA SER A 648 18.68 40.26 -9.43
C SER A 648 17.99 40.31 -10.79
N ARG A 649 16.69 40.63 -10.79
CA ARG A 649 15.91 40.82 -12.01
C ARG A 649 16.58 41.87 -12.91
N GLY A 650 16.78 41.53 -14.18
CA GLY A 650 17.43 42.38 -15.18
C GLY A 650 18.97 42.48 -15.10
N ARG A 651 19.61 42.11 -13.97
CA ARG A 651 21.09 42.10 -13.83
C ARG A 651 21.69 40.69 -13.83
N GLY A 652 20.88 39.66 -13.60
CA GLY A 652 21.32 38.27 -13.62
C GLY A 652 22.03 37.85 -12.33
N MET A 653 22.89 36.83 -12.44
CA MET A 653 23.54 36.17 -11.32
C MET A 653 24.84 36.88 -10.91
N SER A 654 25.10 36.98 -9.60
CA SER A 654 26.30 37.59 -9.02
C SER A 654 26.80 36.79 -7.82
N GLU A 655 28.11 36.82 -7.57
CA GLU A 655 28.72 36.18 -6.40
C GLU A 655 28.76 37.15 -5.21
N VAL A 656 28.39 36.65 -4.04
CA VAL A 656 28.43 37.41 -2.77
C VAL A 656 29.55 36.84 -1.91
N TRP A 657 30.43 37.74 -1.43
CA TRP A 657 31.55 37.42 -0.56
C TRP A 657 31.40 38.20 0.75
N GLU A 658 31.31 37.54 1.91
CA GLU A 658 31.15 38.22 3.22
C GLU A 658 32.32 37.97 4.19
N ASP A 659 32.82 39.05 4.81
CA ASP A 659 33.92 39.03 5.78
C ASP A 659 33.44 38.64 7.19
N SER A 660 34.03 37.60 7.78
CA SER A 660 33.42 36.77 8.85
C SER A 660 33.61 37.30 10.29
N GLY A 661 33.96 38.57 10.47
CA GLY A 661 34.40 39.07 11.78
C GLY A 661 33.30 39.65 12.68
N ALA A 662 32.17 40.09 12.14
CA ALA A 662 31.26 41.00 12.86
C ALA A 662 29.75 40.63 12.79
N ARG A 663 29.38 39.43 12.32
CA ARG A 663 27.96 39.10 12.05
C ARG A 663 27.44 37.76 12.56
N ASP A 664 28.24 36.95 13.27
CA ASP A 664 27.72 35.70 13.88
C ASP A 664 26.54 35.99 14.83
N ASP A 665 26.58 37.12 15.55
CA ASP A 665 25.49 37.55 16.44
C ASP A 665 24.21 37.93 15.69
N ILE A 666 24.32 38.52 14.49
CA ILE A 666 23.16 38.88 13.63
C ILE A 666 22.53 37.61 13.05
N MET A 667 23.37 36.68 12.61
CA MET A 667 22.92 35.40 12.03
C MET A 667 22.29 34.49 13.10
N ASN A 668 22.83 34.48 14.32
CA ASN A 668 22.22 33.76 15.45
C ASN A 668 20.87 34.37 15.84
N ALA A 669 20.75 35.71 15.87
CA ALA A 669 19.49 36.38 16.17
C ALA A 669 18.39 36.08 15.12
N LEU A 670 18.75 36.08 13.83
CA LEU A 670 17.82 35.69 12.76
C LEU A 670 17.47 34.20 12.82
N PHE A 671 18.40 33.34 13.26
CA PHE A 671 18.20 31.90 13.32
C PHE A 671 17.15 31.49 14.35
N ASP A 672 17.16 32.09 15.54
CA ASP A 672 16.19 31.80 16.60
C ASP A 672 14.75 32.13 16.14
N ASP A 673 14.56 33.26 15.45
CA ASP A 673 13.25 33.68 14.92
C ASP A 673 12.73 32.71 13.83
N ILE A 674 13.61 32.15 12.99
CA ILE A 674 13.20 31.27 11.88
C ILE A 674 12.79 29.87 12.35
N MET A 675 13.36 29.36 13.45
CA MET A 675 13.05 28.02 13.96
C MET A 675 11.61 27.88 14.47
N GLU A 676 10.94 28.98 14.81
CA GLU A 676 9.56 28.98 15.32
C GLU A 676 8.52 28.92 14.19
N ASP A 677 8.74 29.62 13.06
CA ASP A 677 7.76 29.80 11.97
C ASP A 677 8.19 29.25 10.59
N GLY A 678 9.42 28.75 10.43
CA GLY A 678 9.96 28.16 9.19
C GLY A 678 10.33 29.17 8.08
N ILE A 679 9.68 30.34 8.04
CA ILE A 679 10.07 31.51 7.24
C ILE A 679 9.62 32.78 7.96
N VAL A 680 10.49 33.79 8.06
CA VAL A 680 10.18 35.07 8.72
C VAL A 680 10.15 36.19 7.68
N ILE A 681 9.17 37.08 7.80
CA ILE A 681 8.99 38.20 6.86
C ILE A 681 9.24 39.48 7.61
N TYR A 682 10.18 40.27 7.11
CA TYR A 682 10.50 41.59 7.64
C TYR A 682 10.03 42.65 6.66
N GLN A 683 9.39 43.71 7.17
CA GLN A 683 8.94 44.85 6.39
C GLN A 683 9.70 46.12 6.80
N GLU A 684 10.05 46.96 5.82
CA GLU A 684 10.82 48.19 6.06
C GLU A 684 10.09 49.16 7.01
N GLU A 685 8.75 49.20 6.97
CA GLU A 685 7.94 50.03 7.86
C GLU A 685 8.11 49.69 9.35
N GLN A 686 8.57 48.47 9.64
CA GLN A 686 8.80 47.96 10.99
C GLN A 686 10.28 48.00 11.38
N LYS A 687 11.14 48.64 10.57
CA LYS A 687 12.60 48.66 10.76
C LYS A 687 13.02 49.11 12.16
N ASP A 688 12.31 50.07 12.75
CA ASP A 688 12.59 50.61 14.10
C ASP A 688 12.29 49.62 15.25
N THR A 689 11.57 48.54 14.97
CA THR A 689 11.23 47.49 15.95
C THR A 689 12.27 46.36 15.99
N TYR A 690 13.13 46.28 14.98
CA TYR A 690 14.17 45.25 14.87
C TYR A 690 15.48 45.72 15.53
N HIS A 691 16.31 44.77 15.95
CA HIS A 691 17.64 45.10 16.48
C HIS A 691 18.46 45.84 15.41
N GLY A 692 19.03 47.00 15.72
CA GLY A 692 19.58 47.93 14.72
C GLY A 692 20.58 47.30 13.73
N ALA A 693 21.42 46.38 14.19
CA ALA A 693 22.35 45.65 13.32
C ALA A 693 21.66 44.67 12.35
N VAL A 694 20.56 44.02 12.77
CA VAL A 694 19.73 43.12 11.95
C VAL A 694 18.91 43.95 10.96
N ALA A 695 18.35 45.07 11.41
CA ALA A 695 17.58 46.00 10.61
C ALA A 695 18.40 46.59 9.45
N ASP A 696 19.63 47.00 9.70
CA ASP A 696 20.53 47.52 8.67
C ASP A 696 21.06 46.44 7.71
N TYR A 697 21.06 45.19 8.14
CA TYR A 697 21.44 44.05 7.30
C TYR A 697 20.32 43.63 6.34
N LEU A 698 19.09 43.54 6.84
CA LEU A 698 17.92 43.10 6.09
C LEU A 698 17.37 44.14 5.10
N PHE A 699 17.61 45.43 5.36
CA PHE A 699 17.15 46.52 4.51
C PHE A 699 18.30 47.36 3.92
N PRO A 700 19.18 46.78 3.07
CA PRO A 700 20.23 47.52 2.40
C PRO A 700 19.67 48.24 1.17
N GLY A 701 19.60 49.58 1.22
CA GLY A 701 19.24 50.40 0.07
C GLY A 701 17.74 50.51 -0.18
N ASP A 702 17.24 49.85 -1.21
CA ASP A 702 15.87 49.99 -1.75
C ASP A 702 14.89 48.90 -1.28
N VAL A 703 15.33 47.89 -0.54
CA VAL A 703 14.50 46.76 -0.08
C VAL A 703 13.31 47.24 0.77
N LYS A 704 12.10 46.83 0.38
CA LYS A 704 10.82 47.11 1.08
C LYS A 704 10.31 45.93 1.88
N THR A 705 10.54 44.72 1.40
CA THR A 705 10.17 43.49 2.10
C THR A 705 11.23 42.42 1.86
N VAL A 706 11.60 41.72 2.91
CA VAL A 706 12.53 40.58 2.84
C VAL A 706 11.95 39.38 3.57
N SER A 707 11.89 38.25 2.88
CA SER A 707 11.51 36.96 3.47
C SER A 707 12.75 36.11 3.66
N VAL A 708 12.98 35.66 4.90
CA VAL A 708 14.18 34.95 5.32
C VAL A 708 13.81 33.51 5.63
N ALA A 709 14.38 32.57 4.89
CA ALA A 709 14.16 31.13 5.08
C ALA A 709 15.48 30.42 5.41
N SER A 710 15.47 29.52 6.39
CA SER A 710 16.66 28.76 6.78
C SER A 710 16.86 27.52 5.91
N ILE A 711 18.12 27.19 5.64
CA ILE A 711 18.52 25.97 4.94
C ILE A 711 19.11 25.00 5.97
N HIS A 712 18.46 23.85 6.12
CA HIS A 712 18.92 22.76 6.98
C HIS A 712 19.30 21.53 6.14
N VAL A 713 20.46 20.95 6.41
CA VAL A 713 20.96 19.75 5.73
C VAL A 713 21.47 18.77 6.78
N GLY A 714 21.00 17.52 6.75
CA GLY A 714 21.42 16.48 7.69
C GLY A 714 21.17 16.79 9.18
N GLY A 715 20.14 17.61 9.47
CA GLY A 715 19.80 18.03 10.84
C GLY A 715 20.60 19.22 11.39
N GLY A 716 21.47 19.84 10.59
CA GLY A 716 22.22 21.06 10.95
C GLY A 716 21.88 22.26 10.06
N TYR A 717 21.96 23.47 10.62
CA TYR A 717 21.84 24.73 9.88
C TYR A 717 23.05 24.91 8.94
N ARG A 718 22.79 25.30 7.68
CA ARG A 718 23.82 25.47 6.65
C ARG A 718 23.81 26.83 5.96
N GLY A 719 22.79 27.65 6.20
CA GLY A 719 22.65 28.95 5.55
C GLY A 719 21.21 29.42 5.48
N MET A 720 20.97 30.46 4.71
CA MET A 720 19.64 31.04 4.53
C MET A 720 19.42 31.55 3.10
N ILE A 721 18.16 31.71 2.73
CA ILE A 721 17.73 32.35 1.49
C ILE A 721 16.93 33.60 1.87
N LEU A 722 17.31 34.72 1.27
CA LEU A 722 16.64 36.01 1.34
C LEU A 722 15.89 36.22 0.02
N TYR A 723 14.57 36.34 0.11
CA TYR A 723 13.72 36.73 -1.01
C TYR A 723 13.33 38.20 -0.83
N GLU A 724 13.81 39.07 -1.71
CA GLU A 724 13.76 40.53 -1.54
C GLU A 724 12.86 41.17 -2.61
N ASN A 725 12.03 42.10 -2.15
CA ASN A 725 11.24 43.01 -2.97
C ASN A 725 11.73 44.44 -2.73
N CYS A 726 12.19 45.11 -3.79
CA CYS A 726 12.82 46.44 -3.75
C CYS A 726 11.89 47.54 -4.23
N ASP A 727 11.01 47.26 -5.20
CA ASP A 727 10.19 48.32 -5.80
C ASP A 727 8.92 48.61 -4.98
N GLU A 728 8.30 47.56 -4.41
CA GLU A 728 7.07 47.67 -3.63
C GLU A 728 7.05 46.67 -2.47
N ALA A 729 6.45 47.05 -1.34
CA ALA A 729 6.24 46.12 -0.23
C ALA A 729 5.25 45.02 -0.62
N LYS A 730 5.52 43.78 -0.21
CA LYS A 730 4.71 42.61 -0.53
C LYS A 730 4.08 42.02 0.73
N ASP A 731 2.77 41.84 0.70
CA ASP A 731 2.06 41.12 1.75
C ASP A 731 1.99 39.64 1.40
N TYR A 732 2.23 38.79 2.40
CA TYR A 732 2.19 37.34 2.24
C TYR A 732 1.01 36.76 2.99
N THR A 733 0.24 35.94 2.31
CA THR A 733 -0.77 35.11 2.97
C THR A 733 -0.12 33.94 3.69
N VAL A 734 -0.89 33.29 4.58
CA VAL A 734 -0.46 32.04 5.24
C VAL A 734 -0.08 30.98 4.21
N GLN A 735 -0.78 30.94 3.08
CA GLN A 735 -0.52 30.00 1.99
C GLN A 735 0.78 30.33 1.24
N ASP A 736 1.05 31.62 0.97
CA ASP A 736 2.31 32.05 0.35
C ASP A 736 3.52 31.65 1.20
N LYS A 737 3.42 31.79 2.54
CA LYS A 737 4.44 31.33 3.48
C LYS A 737 4.65 29.81 3.39
N GLY A 738 3.57 29.04 3.37
CA GLY A 738 3.61 27.59 3.28
C GLY A 738 4.35 27.10 2.03
N PHE A 739 4.05 27.68 0.86
CA PHE A 739 4.73 27.33 -0.38
C PHE A 739 6.21 27.71 -0.37
N LEU A 740 6.58 28.88 0.16
CA LEU A 740 7.99 29.24 0.28
C LEU A 740 8.78 28.31 1.21
N VAL A 741 8.14 27.81 2.27
CA VAL A 741 8.73 26.78 3.14
C VAL A 741 8.96 25.47 2.37
N GLU A 742 7.98 25.02 1.58
CA GLU A 742 8.12 23.80 0.76
C GLU A 742 9.20 23.96 -0.31
N LEU A 743 9.23 25.10 -1.00
CA LEU A 743 10.24 25.44 -1.99
C LEU A 743 11.64 25.43 -1.37
N THR A 744 11.79 26.03 -0.19
CA THR A 744 13.06 26.07 0.54
C THR A 744 13.48 24.67 0.99
N LYS A 745 12.56 23.82 1.46
CA LYS A 745 12.83 22.41 1.77
C LYS A 745 13.26 21.62 0.53
N CYS A 746 12.63 21.85 -0.61
CA CYS A 746 12.97 21.21 -1.88
C CYS A 746 14.40 21.56 -2.31
N ILE A 747 14.76 22.84 -2.23
CA ILE A 747 16.13 23.32 -2.48
C ILE A 747 17.10 22.68 -1.47
N ALA A 748 16.80 22.71 -0.17
CA ALA A 748 17.67 22.15 0.87
C ALA A 748 17.93 20.64 0.72
N SER A 749 16.89 19.86 0.40
CA SER A 749 17.01 18.41 0.23
C SER A 749 17.82 18.03 -1.01
N ASN A 750 17.68 18.77 -2.11
CA ASN A 750 18.46 18.52 -3.31
C ASN A 750 19.90 19.02 -3.20
N LEU A 751 20.14 20.10 -2.46
CA LEU A 751 21.48 20.50 -2.04
C LEU A 751 22.15 19.41 -1.22
N GLN A 752 21.44 18.77 -0.29
CA GLN A 752 21.96 17.63 0.46
C GLN A 752 22.40 16.50 -0.47
N ARG A 753 21.59 16.15 -1.47
CA ARG A 753 21.93 15.11 -2.47
C ARG A 753 23.21 15.45 -3.23
N ILE A 754 23.36 16.69 -3.70
CA ILE A 754 24.57 17.13 -4.42
C ILE A 754 25.77 17.20 -3.47
N ILE A 755 25.60 17.69 -2.25
CA ILE A 755 26.66 17.73 -1.23
C ILE A 755 27.09 16.31 -0.87
N GLU A 756 26.19 15.34 -0.72
CA GLU A 756 26.53 13.94 -0.47
C GLU A 756 27.30 13.33 -1.65
N GLN A 757 26.93 13.67 -2.89
CA GLN A 757 27.66 13.24 -4.09
C GLN A 757 29.04 13.91 -4.22
N MET A 758 29.13 15.21 -3.92
CA MET A 758 30.38 15.96 -3.88
C MET A 758 31.27 15.48 -2.75
N HIS A 759 30.75 15.30 -1.53
CA HIS A 759 31.47 14.74 -0.39
C HIS A 759 31.91 13.30 -0.70
N LYS A 760 31.15 12.52 -1.47
CA LYS A 760 31.62 11.21 -1.97
C LYS A 760 32.80 11.35 -2.95
N ARG A 761 32.80 12.37 -3.83
CA ARG A 761 33.91 12.72 -4.76
C ARG A 761 35.12 13.37 -4.05
N GLU A 762 34.89 14.16 -3.01
CA GLU A 762 35.89 14.88 -2.22
C GLU A 762 36.49 13.99 -1.15
N VAL A 763 35.71 13.16 -0.46
CA VAL A 763 36.21 12.04 0.36
C VAL A 763 37.04 11.11 -0.51
N GLN A 764 36.65 10.83 -1.77
CA GLN A 764 37.53 10.11 -2.72
C GLN A 764 38.85 10.84 -3.03
N SER A 765 38.87 12.18 -3.01
CA SER A 765 40.05 13.02 -3.30
C SER A 765 40.94 13.29 -2.06
N LEU A 766 40.33 13.49 -0.90
CA LEU A 766 40.93 13.56 0.44
C LEU A 766 41.45 12.19 0.87
N TYR A 767 40.79 11.10 0.48
CA TYR A 767 41.38 9.77 0.55
C TYR A 767 42.68 9.75 -0.27
N ARG A 768 42.68 10.21 -1.53
CA ARG A 768 43.90 10.26 -2.37
C ARG A 768 45.05 11.04 -1.71
N TYR A 769 44.77 12.21 -1.11
CA TYR A 769 45.78 13.06 -0.46
C TYR A 769 46.20 12.58 0.95
N ALA A 770 45.26 12.12 1.79
CA ALA A 770 45.55 11.51 3.09
C ALA A 770 46.26 10.16 2.93
N PHE A 771 46.06 9.45 1.81
CA PHE A 771 46.75 8.21 1.46
C PHE A 771 48.19 8.41 0.97
N GLU A 772 48.49 9.49 0.25
CA GLU A 772 49.88 9.85 -0.09
C GLU A 772 50.74 10.16 1.15
N LYS A 773 50.11 10.60 2.25
CA LYS A 773 50.77 10.94 3.52
C LYS A 773 50.83 9.80 4.54
N SER A 774 50.04 8.73 4.39
CA SER A 774 49.85 7.69 5.43
C SER A 774 50.67 6.40 5.23
N GLY A 775 51.45 6.29 4.15
CA GLY A 775 52.40 5.18 4.00
C GLY A 775 51.80 3.82 3.62
N PHE A 776 50.56 3.80 3.10
CA PHE A 776 49.91 2.59 2.57
C PHE A 776 50.44 2.21 1.18
N SER A 777 50.43 0.91 0.87
CA SER A 777 50.84 0.35 -0.42
C SER A 777 49.72 0.51 -1.43
N MET A 778 49.89 1.36 -2.43
CA MET A 778 48.88 1.65 -3.46
C MET A 778 49.41 1.32 -4.85
N TRP A 779 48.51 0.82 -5.68
CA TRP A 779 48.74 0.47 -7.06
C TRP A 779 47.70 1.17 -7.95
N GLU A 780 48.13 1.84 -9.01
CA GLU A 780 47.27 2.36 -10.06
C GLU A 780 47.54 1.58 -11.34
N TRP A 781 46.57 0.85 -11.85
CA TRP A 781 46.68 0.09 -13.09
C TRP A 781 45.97 0.82 -14.22
N ASN A 782 46.70 1.22 -15.24
CA ASN A 782 46.12 1.74 -16.46
C ASN A 782 45.61 0.58 -17.31
N ILE A 783 44.29 0.49 -17.47
CA ILE A 783 43.61 -0.63 -18.14
C ILE A 783 43.97 -0.67 -19.62
N ARG A 784 44.10 0.50 -20.26
CA ARG A 784 44.37 0.60 -21.71
C ARG A 784 45.81 0.23 -22.05
N THR A 785 46.77 0.64 -21.22
CA THR A 785 48.20 0.38 -21.47
C THR A 785 48.73 -0.86 -20.75
N LYS A 786 47.91 -1.48 -19.89
CA LYS A 786 48.29 -2.57 -18.97
C LYS A 786 49.50 -2.25 -18.09
N THR A 787 49.68 -0.98 -17.75
CA THR A 787 50.81 -0.49 -16.96
C THR A 787 50.39 -0.28 -15.51
N LEU A 788 51.17 -0.83 -14.58
CA LEU A 788 50.94 -0.69 -13.14
C LEU A 788 51.91 0.33 -12.53
N TYR A 789 51.37 1.41 -12.00
CA TYR A 789 52.08 2.44 -11.26
C TYR A 789 52.00 2.17 -9.76
N ARG A 790 53.11 2.36 -9.04
CA ARG A 790 53.23 2.07 -7.61
C ARG A 790 53.62 3.31 -6.82
N SER A 791 53.04 3.47 -5.62
CA SER A 791 53.41 4.59 -4.75
C SER A 791 54.84 4.48 -4.21
N LYS A 792 55.45 5.62 -3.86
CA LYS A 792 56.82 5.73 -3.33
C LYS A 792 57.08 4.85 -2.10
N ALA A 793 56.06 4.59 -1.27
CA ALA A 793 56.13 3.74 -0.08
C ALA A 793 56.31 2.24 -0.39
N VAL A 794 55.85 1.76 -1.55
CA VAL A 794 56.01 0.36 -2.01
C VAL A 794 57.41 0.14 -2.58
N ARG A 795 57.94 1.15 -3.29
CA ARG A 795 59.27 1.15 -3.89
C ARG A 795 60.37 0.87 -2.87
N ASP A 796 60.29 1.51 -1.71
CA ASP A 796 61.32 1.42 -0.67
C ASP A 796 61.22 0.13 0.17
N LYS A 797 60.08 -0.58 0.17
CA LYS A 797 59.85 -1.83 0.93
C LYS A 797 59.99 -3.12 0.12
N GLN A 798 59.81 -3.08 -1.21
CA GLN A 798 59.75 -4.30 -2.05
C GLN A 798 60.74 -4.33 -3.23
N GLY A 799 61.52 -3.26 -3.50
CA GLY A 799 62.69 -3.32 -4.39
C GLY A 799 62.40 -3.46 -5.90
N PHE A 800 61.20 -3.09 -6.35
CA PHE A 800 60.79 -3.10 -7.77
C PHE A 800 60.69 -1.67 -8.33
N GLY A 801 60.72 -1.54 -9.67
CA GLY A 801 60.66 -0.26 -10.40
C GLY A 801 59.37 0.54 -10.22
N GLU A 802 59.39 1.82 -10.63
CA GLU A 802 58.32 2.81 -10.46
C GLU A 802 57.04 2.50 -11.25
N TYR A 803 57.19 1.82 -12.39
CA TYR A 803 56.11 1.27 -13.19
C TYR A 803 56.49 -0.12 -13.67
N VAL A 804 55.49 -0.98 -13.84
CA VAL A 804 55.65 -2.30 -14.44
C VAL A 804 54.67 -2.44 -15.59
N GLU A 805 55.20 -2.71 -16.78
CA GLU A 805 54.41 -2.92 -17.98
C GLU A 805 53.94 -4.37 -18.08
N ASN A 806 52.90 -4.59 -18.86
CA ASN A 806 52.34 -5.91 -19.14
C ASN A 806 51.83 -6.66 -17.88
N ILE A 807 51.19 -5.95 -16.96
CA ILE A 807 50.48 -6.55 -15.82
C ILE A 807 49.09 -7.01 -16.29
N PRO A 808 48.64 -8.23 -15.95
CA PRO A 808 49.15 -9.14 -14.90
C PRO A 808 50.34 -10.05 -15.26
N ASP A 809 50.61 -10.28 -16.54
CA ASP A 809 51.49 -11.38 -16.98
C ASP A 809 52.94 -11.24 -16.52
N ALA A 810 53.48 -10.02 -16.49
CA ALA A 810 54.87 -9.81 -16.07
C ALA A 810 55.17 -10.28 -14.64
N PHE A 811 54.21 -10.22 -13.69
CA PHE A 811 54.42 -10.72 -12.33
C PHE A 811 54.21 -12.22 -12.18
N VAL A 812 53.38 -12.81 -13.05
CA VAL A 812 53.23 -14.25 -13.11
C VAL A 812 54.49 -14.88 -13.70
N GLU A 813 54.97 -14.37 -14.82
CA GLU A 813 56.13 -14.89 -15.54
C GLU A 813 57.44 -14.70 -14.77
N SER A 814 57.59 -13.59 -14.03
CA SER A 814 58.76 -13.35 -13.18
C SER A 814 58.74 -14.11 -11.85
N GLY A 815 57.67 -14.87 -11.56
CA GLY A 815 57.51 -15.62 -10.32
C GLY A 815 57.35 -14.75 -9.07
N VAL A 816 56.89 -13.51 -9.25
CA VAL A 816 56.50 -12.62 -8.14
C VAL A 816 55.19 -13.11 -7.55
N ILE A 817 54.23 -13.51 -8.37
CA ILE A 817 53.03 -14.22 -7.93
C ILE A 817 53.36 -15.71 -7.86
N ALA A 818 53.01 -16.35 -6.74
CA ALA A 818 53.11 -17.81 -6.65
C ALA A 818 52.24 -18.45 -7.74
N GLY A 819 52.80 -19.44 -8.45
CA GLY A 819 52.19 -20.02 -9.65
C GLY A 819 50.73 -20.46 -9.47
N ASP A 820 50.39 -21.03 -8.32
CA ASP A 820 49.03 -21.52 -8.01
C ASP A 820 47.96 -20.40 -8.03
N TYR A 821 48.36 -19.13 -7.90
CA TYR A 821 47.48 -17.95 -7.86
C TYR A 821 47.56 -17.12 -9.15
N ALA A 822 48.31 -17.58 -10.15
CA ALA A 822 48.49 -16.88 -11.42
C ALA A 822 47.16 -16.63 -12.15
N GLU A 823 46.30 -17.64 -12.20
CA GLU A 823 45.02 -17.59 -12.92
C GLU A 823 44.03 -16.63 -12.24
N ASP A 824 43.89 -16.73 -10.92
CA ASP A 824 43.07 -15.82 -10.11
C ASP A 824 43.56 -14.37 -10.21
N TYR A 825 44.87 -14.17 -10.19
CA TYR A 825 45.48 -12.86 -10.38
C TYR A 825 45.17 -12.31 -11.77
N ARG A 826 45.29 -13.12 -12.84
CA ARG A 826 44.92 -12.70 -14.20
C ARG A 826 43.43 -12.40 -14.34
N ASN A 827 42.57 -13.22 -13.76
CA ASN A 827 41.12 -13.08 -13.84
C ASN A 827 40.63 -11.81 -13.14
N MET A 828 41.26 -11.43 -12.02
CA MET A 828 41.03 -10.13 -11.39
C MET A 828 41.27 -8.97 -12.37
N TYR A 829 42.41 -8.95 -13.07
CA TYR A 829 42.71 -7.90 -14.04
C TYR A 829 41.83 -7.95 -15.31
N ARG A 830 41.31 -9.13 -15.68
CA ARG A 830 40.30 -9.27 -16.74
C ARG A 830 39.00 -8.56 -16.35
N ARG A 831 38.49 -8.84 -15.15
CA ARG A 831 37.28 -8.17 -14.61
C ARG A 831 37.45 -6.66 -14.46
N LEU A 832 38.63 -6.20 -14.04
CA LEU A 832 38.93 -4.77 -14.01
C LEU A 832 38.86 -4.13 -15.40
N SER A 833 39.26 -4.86 -16.44
CA SER A 833 39.17 -4.39 -17.83
C SER A 833 37.73 -4.31 -18.35
N GLU A 834 36.83 -5.12 -17.79
CA GLU A 834 35.40 -5.14 -18.12
C GLU A 834 34.60 -4.06 -17.37
N GLY A 835 35.24 -3.28 -16.51
CA GLY A 835 34.58 -2.21 -15.74
C GLY A 835 34.12 -2.61 -14.35
N HIS A 836 34.52 -3.79 -13.86
CA HIS A 836 34.10 -4.29 -12.56
C HIS A 836 35.20 -4.17 -11.52
N ASP A 837 34.88 -3.60 -10.35
CA ASP A 837 35.72 -3.67 -9.16
C ASP A 837 36.07 -5.12 -8.82
N ALA A 838 37.31 -5.37 -8.44
CA ALA A 838 37.82 -6.71 -8.21
C ALA A 838 38.86 -6.73 -7.10
N ALA A 839 38.83 -7.80 -6.29
CA ALA A 839 39.81 -8.03 -5.25
C ALA A 839 40.30 -9.48 -5.32
N CYS A 840 41.56 -9.69 -4.95
CA CYS A 840 42.20 -10.99 -4.94
C CYS A 840 43.14 -11.11 -3.74
N THR A 841 43.18 -12.29 -3.13
CA THR A 841 44.17 -12.64 -2.11
C THR A 841 45.10 -13.69 -2.69
N PHE A 842 46.39 -13.42 -2.74
CA PHE A 842 47.37 -14.28 -3.37
C PHE A 842 48.69 -14.27 -2.59
N LYS A 843 49.55 -15.26 -2.87
CA LYS A 843 50.91 -15.26 -2.34
C LYS A 843 51.86 -14.53 -3.27
N SER A 844 52.52 -13.51 -2.75
CA SER A 844 53.55 -12.77 -3.46
C SER A 844 54.93 -13.08 -2.87
N ARG A 845 55.95 -13.18 -3.70
CA ARG A 845 57.34 -13.36 -3.29
C ARG A 845 57.92 -12.02 -2.84
N HIS A 846 58.37 -11.95 -1.60
CA HIS A 846 59.02 -10.78 -1.03
C HIS A 846 60.55 -10.82 -1.21
N LEU A 847 61.22 -9.69 -0.95
CA LEU A 847 62.69 -9.53 -1.09
C LEU A 847 63.51 -10.52 -0.26
N ASP A 848 62.97 -10.98 0.87
CA ASP A 848 63.58 -12.00 1.74
C ASP A 848 63.50 -13.43 1.16
N GLY A 849 62.93 -13.59 -0.04
CA GLY A 849 62.74 -14.87 -0.72
C GLY A 849 61.53 -15.67 -0.22
N THR A 850 60.82 -15.18 0.80
CA THR A 850 59.63 -15.83 1.34
C THR A 850 58.37 -15.36 0.62
N TYR A 851 57.37 -16.24 0.55
CA TYR A 851 56.04 -15.88 0.08
C TYR A 851 55.17 -15.44 1.25
N LYS A 852 54.52 -14.29 1.11
CA LYS A 852 53.57 -13.79 2.11
C LYS A 852 52.20 -13.61 1.47
N TRP A 853 51.17 -13.76 2.29
CA TRP A 853 49.80 -13.53 1.85
C TRP A 853 49.53 -12.04 1.69
N MET A 854 49.21 -11.65 0.45
CA MET A 854 48.83 -10.29 0.09
C MET A 854 47.37 -10.31 -0.33
N ARG A 855 46.56 -9.42 0.22
CA ARG A 855 45.22 -9.14 -0.28
C ARG A 855 45.25 -7.81 -0.98
N ILE A 856 44.75 -7.74 -2.21
CA ILE A 856 44.69 -6.52 -3.00
C ILE A 856 43.28 -6.33 -3.52
N ALA A 857 42.75 -5.12 -3.43
CA ALA A 857 41.44 -4.74 -3.93
C ALA A 857 41.61 -3.53 -4.84
N TYR A 858 40.95 -3.55 -6.00
CA TYR A 858 40.95 -2.50 -7.00
C TYR A 858 39.52 -2.02 -7.26
N SER A 859 39.37 -0.71 -7.35
CA SER A 859 38.16 -0.07 -7.88
C SER A 859 38.42 0.54 -9.25
N VAL A 860 37.51 0.29 -10.18
CA VAL A 860 37.60 0.76 -11.56
C VAL A 860 37.07 2.18 -11.65
N ILE A 861 37.81 3.01 -12.38
CA ILE A 861 37.47 4.38 -12.70
C ILE A 861 37.19 4.44 -14.21
N SER A 862 35.94 4.70 -14.53
CA SER A 862 35.46 4.91 -15.89
C SER A 862 35.51 6.39 -16.30
N ASP A 863 35.56 6.64 -17.60
CA ASP A 863 35.35 7.99 -18.16
C ASP A 863 33.87 8.37 -18.19
N GLU A 864 33.57 9.60 -18.63
CA GLU A 864 32.22 10.16 -18.72
C GLU A 864 31.28 9.36 -19.63
N SER A 865 31.81 8.48 -20.50
CA SER A 865 31.00 7.57 -21.33
C SER A 865 30.68 6.23 -20.65
N GLY A 866 31.16 6.03 -19.41
CA GLY A 866 31.04 4.78 -18.68
C GLY A 866 32.12 3.74 -19.03
N SER A 867 33.08 4.06 -19.91
CA SER A 867 34.12 3.12 -20.33
C SER A 867 35.26 3.06 -19.31
N PRO A 868 35.73 1.87 -18.91
CA PRO A 868 36.80 1.74 -17.91
C PRO A 868 38.15 2.25 -18.43
N VAL A 869 38.79 3.15 -17.67
CA VAL A 869 40.07 3.78 -18.07
C VAL A 869 41.22 3.32 -17.21
N LYS A 870 41.02 3.23 -15.89
CA LYS A 870 42.06 2.83 -14.94
C LYS A 870 41.45 2.19 -13.70
N ALA A 871 42.23 1.41 -12.97
CA ALA A 871 41.83 0.83 -11.70
C ALA A 871 42.80 1.26 -10.60
N VAL A 872 42.30 1.72 -9.45
CA VAL A 872 43.12 2.09 -8.29
C VAL A 872 42.89 1.07 -7.21
N GLY A 873 43.97 0.49 -6.70
CA GLY A 873 43.89 -0.55 -5.70
C GLY A 873 44.84 -0.35 -4.54
N PHE A 874 44.42 -0.89 -3.41
CA PHE A 874 45.19 -0.95 -2.17
C PHE A 874 45.28 -2.40 -1.73
N GLY A 875 46.14 -2.67 -0.77
CA GLY A 875 46.49 -4.03 -0.48
C GLY A 875 47.39 -4.14 0.72
N GLU A 876 47.13 -5.20 1.45
CA GLU A 876 47.57 -5.43 2.81
C GLU A 876 48.26 -6.78 2.90
N ASP A 877 49.28 -6.83 3.75
CA ASP A 877 49.87 -8.08 4.20
C ASP A 877 48.88 -8.71 5.21
N VAL A 878 48.22 -9.79 4.78
CA VAL A 878 47.23 -10.52 5.59
C VAL A 878 47.83 -11.80 6.15
N ASN A 879 49.15 -11.93 6.20
CA ASN A 879 49.84 -13.16 6.58
C ASN A 879 49.44 -13.62 7.99
N ALA A 880 49.32 -12.71 8.96
CA ALA A 880 48.90 -13.03 10.34
C ALA A 880 47.41 -13.44 10.47
N PHE A 881 46.55 -13.02 9.55
CA PHE A 881 45.13 -13.38 9.50
C PHE A 881 44.94 -14.72 8.77
N CYS A 882 45.60 -14.89 7.62
CA CYS A 882 45.53 -16.09 6.81
C CYS A 882 46.22 -17.28 7.49
N ASP A 883 47.37 -17.10 8.15
CA ASP A 883 48.04 -18.17 8.92
C ASP A 883 47.22 -18.64 10.13
N ARG A 884 46.35 -17.76 10.66
CA ARG A 884 45.42 -18.08 11.75
C ARG A 884 44.23 -18.88 11.23
N LYS A 885 43.68 -18.49 10.06
CA LYS A 885 42.65 -19.25 9.34
C LYS A 885 43.14 -20.63 8.92
N VAL A 886 44.37 -20.73 8.40
CA VAL A 886 45.00 -22.01 8.01
C VAL A 886 45.25 -22.90 9.23
N ARG A 887 45.59 -22.34 10.40
CA ARG A 887 45.69 -23.09 11.67
C ARG A 887 44.33 -23.62 12.13
N ILE A 888 43.30 -22.79 12.11
CA ILE A 888 41.93 -23.18 12.47
C ILE A 888 41.40 -24.23 11.48
N CYS A 889 41.70 -24.09 10.18
CA CYS A 889 41.34 -25.09 9.17
C CYS A 889 42.13 -26.40 9.36
N ARG A 890 43.40 -26.37 9.80
CA ARG A 890 44.17 -27.57 10.17
C ARG A 890 43.61 -28.25 11.42
N ASP A 891 43.24 -27.49 12.44
CA ASP A 891 42.63 -28.04 13.66
C ASP A 891 41.24 -28.63 13.38
N LEU A 892 40.48 -28.01 12.47
CA LEU A 892 39.22 -28.55 11.96
C LEU A 892 39.44 -29.79 11.09
N GLN A 893 40.42 -29.78 10.18
CA GLN A 893 40.83 -30.94 9.37
C GLN A 893 41.25 -32.12 10.25
N GLN A 894 42.04 -31.91 11.31
CA GLN A 894 42.42 -32.97 12.24
C GLN A 894 41.20 -33.54 12.98
N LYS A 895 40.23 -32.68 13.34
CA LYS A 895 38.93 -33.06 13.94
C LYS A 895 38.01 -33.85 13.00
N HIS A 896 38.11 -33.61 11.70
CA HIS A 896 37.35 -34.31 10.66
C HIS A 896 38.07 -35.58 10.17
N LEU A 897 39.41 -35.62 10.21
CA LEU A 897 40.23 -36.83 10.02
C LEU A 897 39.97 -37.89 11.10
N ASP A 898 39.82 -37.48 12.37
CA ASP A 898 39.41 -38.38 13.47
C ASP A 898 37.97 -38.92 13.30
N LYS A 899 37.20 -38.36 12.36
CA LYS A 899 35.82 -38.74 12.04
C LYS A 899 35.64 -39.39 10.66
N GLY A 900 36.70 -39.54 9.87
CA GLY A 900 36.68 -40.31 8.64
C GLY A 900 36.00 -39.65 7.43
N GLU A 901 36.09 -38.33 7.29
CA GLU A 901 35.50 -37.55 6.18
C GLU A 901 36.67 -36.67 5.66
N ILE A 902 37.40 -36.93 4.55
CA ILE A 902 37.14 -36.52 3.13
C ILE A 902 38.32 -36.93 2.18
N LEU A 903 38.09 -37.19 0.86
CA LEU A 903 39.10 -37.57 -0.20
C LEU A 903 38.85 -37.02 -1.68
N TYR A 904 39.30 -35.79 -2.03
CA TYR A 904 39.85 -35.24 -3.35
C TYR A 904 39.08 -35.18 -4.70
N ALA A 905 39.67 -34.63 -5.81
CA ALA A 905 39.10 -33.87 -6.98
C ALA A 905 39.43 -34.33 -8.44
N PHE A 906 38.80 -33.74 -9.50
CA PHE A 906 39.26 -33.74 -10.93
C PHE A 906 38.90 -32.45 -11.75
N ALA A 907 39.58 -32.20 -12.89
CA ALA A 907 39.70 -30.90 -13.59
C ALA A 907 39.18 -30.82 -15.05
N GLY A 908 38.55 -29.69 -15.44
CA GLY A 908 38.23 -29.31 -16.84
C GLY A 908 37.38 -28.02 -16.98
N ASP A 909 37.59 -27.26 -18.07
CA ASP A 909 36.96 -25.95 -18.37
C ASP A 909 35.69 -26.11 -19.23
N VAL A 910 34.51 -25.65 -18.76
CA VAL A 910 33.26 -25.72 -19.55
C VAL A 910 32.39 -24.46 -19.39
N THR A 911 32.09 -23.83 -20.53
CA THR A 911 31.05 -22.80 -20.69
C THR A 911 29.71 -23.45 -21.03
N ALA A 912 28.61 -22.84 -20.58
CA ALA A 912 27.15 -23.12 -20.68
C ALA A 912 26.53 -24.12 -21.72
N ARG A 913 27.23 -25.14 -22.21
CA ARG A 913 26.70 -26.15 -23.15
C ARG A 913 27.09 -27.61 -22.90
N ASP A 914 27.98 -27.94 -21.97
CA ASP A 914 28.32 -29.35 -21.70
C ASP A 914 28.39 -29.65 -20.19
N ILE A 915 27.24 -29.77 -19.52
CA ILE A 915 27.18 -30.61 -18.31
C ILE A 915 27.06 -32.04 -18.84
N PRO A 916 28.01 -32.96 -18.60
CA PRO A 916 27.81 -34.36 -18.97
C PRO A 916 26.50 -34.85 -18.33
N ASP A 917 25.60 -35.45 -19.12
CA ASP A 917 24.23 -35.81 -18.70
C ASP A 917 24.19 -36.61 -17.38
N GLU A 918 25.28 -37.33 -17.09
CA GLU A 918 25.55 -38.11 -15.88
C GLU A 918 25.67 -37.28 -14.57
N TYR A 919 26.06 -36.01 -14.63
CA TYR A 919 26.10 -35.12 -13.45
C TYR A 919 24.81 -34.34 -13.23
N ARG A 920 23.97 -34.18 -14.27
CA ARG A 920 22.66 -33.51 -14.19
C ARG A 920 21.67 -34.31 -13.35
N GLU A 921 21.61 -35.63 -13.55
CA GLU A 921 20.79 -36.54 -12.74
C GLU A 921 21.27 -36.63 -11.28
N LEU A 922 22.57 -36.50 -11.03
CA LEU A 922 23.18 -36.53 -9.70
C LEU A 922 22.92 -35.23 -8.92
N PHE A 923 22.93 -34.09 -9.62
CA PHE A 923 22.55 -32.78 -9.10
C PHE A 923 21.06 -32.72 -8.74
N GLU A 924 20.17 -33.13 -9.66
CA GLU A 924 18.72 -33.15 -9.45
C GLU A 924 18.27 -34.14 -8.37
N ARG A 925 19.05 -35.20 -8.10
CA ARG A 925 18.77 -36.17 -7.02
C ARG A 925 19.20 -35.72 -5.62
N SER A 926 20.19 -34.83 -5.53
CA SER A 926 20.88 -34.50 -4.26
C SER A 926 20.53 -33.10 -3.73
N PHE A 927 19.98 -32.23 -4.59
CA PHE A 927 19.51 -30.89 -4.24
C PHE A 927 18.03 -30.91 -3.87
N ASP A 928 17.71 -30.78 -2.58
CA ASP A 928 16.34 -30.53 -2.12
C ASP A 928 16.01 -29.05 -2.31
N TYR A 929 15.47 -28.71 -3.47
CA TYR A 929 15.02 -27.36 -3.81
C TYR A 929 14.00 -26.81 -2.81
N ASP A 930 13.16 -27.67 -2.22
CA ASP A 930 12.16 -27.27 -1.23
C ASP A 930 12.80 -26.93 0.12
N ASP A 931 13.92 -27.54 0.51
CA ASP A 931 14.68 -27.17 1.72
C ASP A 931 15.35 -25.80 1.59
N ILE A 932 15.98 -25.55 0.44
CA ILE A 932 16.68 -24.28 0.14
C ILE A 932 15.69 -23.10 0.10
N ILE A 933 14.53 -23.29 -0.56
CA ILE A 933 13.46 -22.27 -0.59
C ILE A 933 12.88 -22.06 0.81
N ARG A 934 12.70 -23.11 1.62
CA ARG A 934 12.26 -22.99 3.02
C ARG A 934 13.24 -22.21 3.88
N ARG A 935 14.55 -22.41 3.72
CA ARG A 935 15.59 -21.68 4.47
C ARG A 935 15.70 -20.22 4.04
N PHE A 936 15.55 -19.93 2.74
CA PHE A 936 15.45 -18.57 2.23
C PHE A 936 14.26 -17.81 2.80
N LEU A 937 13.07 -18.43 2.81
CA LEU A 937 11.84 -17.83 3.39
C LEU A 937 11.94 -17.62 4.91
N LYS A 938 12.87 -18.32 5.60
CA LYS A 938 13.22 -18.10 7.00
C LYS A 938 14.28 -17.01 7.23
N GLY A 939 14.79 -16.39 6.16
CA GLY A 939 15.72 -15.25 6.22
C GLY A 939 17.18 -15.57 5.88
N ASP A 940 17.53 -16.82 5.56
CA ASP A 940 18.89 -17.20 5.17
C ASP A 940 19.18 -16.74 3.73
N ARG A 941 20.02 -15.72 3.58
CA ARG A 941 20.47 -15.25 2.24
C ARG A 941 21.72 -15.96 1.73
N TYR A 942 22.33 -16.79 2.56
CA TYR A 942 23.54 -17.57 2.30
C TYR A 942 23.34 -18.99 2.82
N LEU A 943 23.51 -19.98 1.95
CA LEU A 943 23.41 -21.40 2.27
C LEU A 943 24.76 -22.07 2.01
N TYR A 944 25.12 -23.00 2.89
CA TYR A 944 26.42 -23.67 2.85
C TYR A 944 26.21 -25.16 3.15
N MET A 945 26.66 -26.02 2.25
CA MET A 945 26.42 -27.48 2.31
C MET A 945 27.67 -28.24 1.87
N VAL A 946 27.85 -29.47 2.35
CA VAL A 946 28.98 -30.34 1.97
C VAL A 946 28.45 -31.76 1.70
N TYR A 947 28.85 -32.35 0.58
CA TYR A 947 28.37 -33.65 0.07
C TYR A 947 29.51 -34.62 -0.18
N GLN A 948 29.20 -35.92 -0.28
CA GLN A 948 30.13 -36.98 -0.68
C GLN A 948 29.68 -37.59 -2.03
N VAL A 949 30.53 -37.60 -3.05
CA VAL A 949 30.21 -37.95 -4.45
C VAL A 949 31.23 -38.95 -5.00
N GLU A 950 30.78 -39.98 -5.71
CA GLU A 950 31.64 -41.02 -6.30
C GLU A 950 32.17 -40.59 -7.67
N ASN A 951 33.49 -40.64 -7.91
CA ASN A 951 34.10 -40.23 -9.17
C ASN A 951 34.09 -41.35 -10.24
N GLU A 952 34.46 -41.02 -11.49
CA GLU A 952 34.49 -41.98 -12.62
C GLU A 952 35.43 -43.19 -12.40
N SER A 953 36.34 -43.14 -11.42
CA SER A 953 37.21 -44.25 -11.01
C SER A 953 36.68 -45.09 -9.84
N GLY A 954 35.51 -44.77 -9.28
CA GLY A 954 34.88 -45.50 -8.17
C GLY A 954 35.38 -45.12 -6.76
N GLU A 955 36.01 -43.95 -6.60
CA GLU A 955 36.44 -43.42 -5.30
C GLU A 955 35.53 -42.27 -4.83
N PHE A 956 35.17 -42.27 -3.53
CA PHE A 956 34.25 -41.29 -2.93
C PHE A 956 34.97 -40.01 -2.44
N GLN A 957 34.51 -38.86 -2.94
CA GLN A 957 35.08 -37.52 -2.82
C GLN A 957 34.14 -36.57 -2.05
N TRP A 958 34.61 -35.47 -1.44
CA TRP A 958 33.68 -34.50 -0.80
C TRP A 958 33.78 -33.08 -1.35
N VAL A 959 32.60 -32.50 -1.56
CA VAL A 959 32.38 -31.22 -2.27
C VAL A 959 31.60 -30.26 -1.40
N GLU A 960 32.10 -29.03 -1.25
CA GLU A 960 31.47 -27.88 -0.60
C GLU A 960 30.64 -27.08 -1.63
N ALA A 961 29.41 -26.69 -1.28
CA ALA A 961 28.51 -25.88 -2.09
C ALA A 961 28.02 -24.66 -1.29
N SER A 962 28.36 -23.46 -1.76
CA SER A 962 27.95 -22.17 -1.16
C SER A 962 26.95 -21.47 -2.07
N THR A 963 25.69 -21.36 -1.66
CA THR A 963 24.60 -20.77 -2.45
C THR A 963 24.19 -19.39 -1.91
N TYR A 964 24.12 -18.40 -2.79
CA TYR A 964 23.61 -17.05 -2.54
C TYR A 964 22.23 -16.87 -3.15
N LEU A 965 21.35 -16.15 -2.47
CA LEU A 965 19.95 -15.98 -2.85
C LEU A 965 19.60 -14.48 -2.98
N GLU A 966 19.15 -14.06 -4.16
CA GLU A 966 18.73 -12.66 -4.45
C GLU A 966 17.28 -12.58 -4.93
N ALA A 967 16.52 -11.59 -4.48
CA ALA A 967 15.19 -11.31 -5.01
C ALA A 967 15.28 -10.40 -6.25
N ASN A 968 14.64 -10.77 -7.36
CA ASN A 968 14.56 -9.94 -8.55
C ASN A 968 13.46 -8.86 -8.38
N PRO A 969 13.83 -7.57 -8.29
CA PRO A 969 12.90 -6.51 -7.91
C PRO A 969 11.84 -6.18 -8.96
N LYS A 970 11.91 -6.75 -10.19
CA LYS A 970 10.95 -6.45 -11.26
C LYS A 970 9.78 -7.42 -11.36
N ASN A 971 9.89 -8.60 -10.75
CA ASN A 971 8.98 -9.73 -11.01
C ASN A 971 8.84 -10.69 -9.82
N ASN A 972 9.33 -10.35 -8.63
CA ASN A 972 9.20 -11.16 -7.40
C ASN A 972 9.80 -12.58 -7.51
N HIS A 973 10.77 -12.80 -8.40
CA HIS A 973 11.52 -14.07 -8.51
C HIS A 973 12.67 -14.15 -7.49
N VAL A 974 13.17 -15.36 -7.20
CA VAL A 974 14.39 -15.60 -6.42
C VAL A 974 15.46 -16.20 -7.34
N ILE A 975 16.63 -15.57 -7.41
CA ILE A 975 17.80 -16.01 -8.18
C ILE A 975 18.74 -16.76 -7.23
N PHE A 976 19.14 -17.98 -7.62
CA PHE A 976 20.08 -18.82 -6.89
C PHE A 976 21.45 -18.73 -7.55
N ARG A 977 22.51 -18.44 -6.79
CA ARG A 977 23.90 -18.49 -7.27
C ARG A 977 24.71 -19.43 -6.41
N THR A 978 25.04 -20.60 -6.91
CA THR A 978 25.79 -21.62 -6.15
C THR A 978 27.23 -21.77 -6.62
N PHE A 979 28.16 -21.73 -5.67
CA PHE A 979 29.59 -21.93 -5.84
C PHE A 979 29.99 -23.30 -5.30
N PHE A 980 30.58 -24.15 -6.12
CA PHE A 980 31.09 -25.45 -5.68
C PHE A 980 32.59 -25.40 -5.47
N ARG A 981 33.10 -26.16 -4.50
CA ARG A 981 34.51 -26.23 -4.15
C ARG A 981 34.86 -27.61 -3.63
N ASP A 982 35.90 -28.21 -4.20
CA ASP A 982 36.50 -29.43 -3.66
C ASP A 982 37.35 -29.11 -2.42
N MET A 983 37.25 -29.93 -1.37
CA MET A 983 37.95 -29.73 -0.10
C MET A 983 39.41 -30.26 -0.09
N GLY A 984 39.90 -30.80 -1.23
CA GLY A 984 41.25 -31.33 -1.41
C GLY A 984 42.29 -30.41 -2.07
N GLU A 985 41.94 -29.58 -3.05
CA GLU A 985 42.89 -28.68 -3.75
C GLU A 985 42.46 -27.20 -3.68
N VAL A 986 43.45 -26.30 -3.54
CA VAL A 986 43.25 -24.86 -3.31
C VAL A 986 42.99 -24.13 -4.63
N GLN A 987 41.82 -24.29 -5.23
CA GLN A 987 41.27 -23.36 -6.23
C GLN A 987 39.75 -23.22 -6.05
N ALA A 988 39.21 -22.04 -6.40
CA ALA A 988 37.79 -21.71 -6.25
C ALA A 988 37.16 -21.43 -7.62
N TRP A 989 35.96 -21.93 -7.86
CA TRP A 989 35.25 -21.86 -9.14
C TRP A 989 34.07 -20.87 -9.06
N SER A 990 33.59 -20.32 -10.19
CA SER A 990 32.31 -19.58 -10.23
C SER A 990 31.53 -19.90 -11.51
N GLY A 991 30.27 -20.33 -11.37
CA GLY A 991 29.30 -20.49 -12.44
C GLY A 991 27.96 -19.84 -12.08
N CYS A 992 27.16 -19.45 -13.07
CA CYS A 992 25.84 -18.86 -12.92
C CYS A 992 24.85 -19.66 -13.78
N GLU A 993 23.81 -20.21 -13.18
CA GLU A 993 22.62 -20.71 -13.89
C GLU A 993 21.40 -19.90 -13.43
N ASP A 994 20.74 -19.24 -14.38
CA ASP A 994 19.43 -18.62 -14.16
C ASP A 994 18.35 -19.70 -14.36
N PHE A 995 17.72 -20.14 -13.28
CA PHE A 995 16.54 -21.02 -13.36
C PHE A 995 15.25 -20.19 -13.32
N GLU A 996 14.60 -20.03 -14.48
CA GLU A 996 13.24 -19.51 -14.58
C GLU A 996 12.23 -20.62 -14.24
N GLY A 997 11.84 -20.69 -12.96
CA GLY A 997 10.88 -21.68 -12.46
C GLY A 997 9.41 -21.25 -12.59
N GLU A 998 8.59 -22.21 -13.05
CA GLU A 998 7.11 -22.37 -13.01
C GLU A 998 6.19 -21.12 -13.03
N ASN A 999 5.29 -21.10 -14.00
CA ASN A 999 4.88 -19.93 -14.79
C ASN A 999 3.51 -19.30 -14.44
N ASP A 1000 2.94 -19.56 -13.28
CA ASP A 1000 1.70 -18.91 -12.81
C ASP A 1000 1.57 -19.11 -11.29
N LYS A 1001 0.67 -18.36 -10.63
CA LYS A 1001 0.34 -18.44 -9.19
C LYS A 1001 0.05 -19.88 -8.68
N PHE A 1002 -0.19 -20.81 -9.61
CA PHE A 1002 -0.54 -22.22 -9.40
C PHE A 1002 0.67 -23.19 -9.53
N ARG A 1003 1.88 -22.69 -9.78
CA ARG A 1003 3.12 -23.48 -9.90
C ARG A 1003 3.06 -24.57 -10.99
N VAL A 1004 2.52 -24.20 -12.16
CA VAL A 1004 2.40 -25.01 -13.40
C VAL A 1004 2.83 -24.18 -14.61
N PHE A 1005 3.03 -24.77 -15.78
CA PHE A 1005 3.31 -23.99 -16.99
C PHE A 1005 2.10 -23.14 -17.41
N SER A 1006 2.28 -21.84 -17.67
CA SER A 1006 1.25 -21.02 -18.31
C SER A 1006 0.99 -21.52 -19.73
N GLY A 1007 -0.23 -21.33 -20.26
CA GLY A 1007 -0.65 -21.91 -21.54
C GLY A 1007 0.36 -21.70 -22.69
N SER A 1008 0.88 -20.48 -22.83
CA SER A 1008 1.86 -20.14 -23.88
C SER A 1008 3.25 -20.78 -23.66
N ASN A 1009 3.67 -20.95 -22.41
CA ASN A 1009 4.96 -21.58 -22.09
C ASN A 1009 4.86 -23.11 -22.10
N PHE A 1010 3.70 -23.66 -21.73
CA PHE A 1010 3.40 -25.08 -21.88
C PHE A 1010 3.40 -25.48 -23.36
N GLU A 1011 2.71 -24.72 -24.20
CA GLU A 1011 2.69 -24.93 -25.65
C GLU A 1011 4.10 -24.90 -26.26
N LYS A 1012 4.90 -23.88 -25.96
CA LYS A 1012 6.29 -23.80 -26.44
C LYS A 1012 7.13 -25.00 -26.02
N MET A 1013 7.01 -25.41 -24.76
CA MET A 1013 7.73 -26.58 -24.24
C MET A 1013 7.28 -27.87 -24.93
N VAL A 1014 5.97 -28.09 -25.11
CA VAL A 1014 5.46 -29.29 -25.81
C VAL A 1014 5.92 -29.28 -27.27
N LYS A 1015 5.84 -28.14 -27.97
CA LYS A 1015 6.33 -28.01 -29.36
C LYS A 1015 7.82 -28.34 -29.49
N ASN A 1016 8.66 -27.88 -28.56
CA ASN A 1016 10.08 -28.21 -28.57
C ASN A 1016 10.31 -29.72 -28.35
N ARG A 1017 9.60 -30.32 -27.38
CA ARG A 1017 9.72 -31.76 -27.09
C ARG A 1017 9.19 -32.66 -28.20
N LEU A 1018 8.15 -32.23 -28.93
CA LEU A 1018 7.67 -32.94 -30.12
C LEU A 1018 8.69 -32.92 -31.25
N ARG A 1019 9.40 -31.79 -31.45
CA ARG A 1019 10.47 -31.64 -32.46
C ARG A 1019 11.70 -32.47 -32.16
N GLU A 1020 12.06 -32.61 -30.88
CA GLU A 1020 13.23 -33.37 -30.42
C GLU A 1020 12.96 -34.88 -30.30
N LYS A 1021 11.72 -35.30 -30.52
CA LYS A 1021 11.28 -36.67 -30.32
C LYS A 1021 11.91 -37.62 -31.33
N SER A 1022 12.57 -38.67 -30.83
CA SER A 1022 13.15 -39.75 -31.64
C SER A 1022 12.05 -40.70 -32.16
N ALA A 1023 12.16 -41.15 -33.42
CA ALA A 1023 11.22 -42.10 -34.01
C ALA A 1023 11.07 -43.37 -33.16
N GLY A 1024 9.82 -43.72 -32.78
CA GLY A 1024 9.49 -44.97 -32.07
C GLY A 1024 9.11 -44.85 -30.59
N LYS A 1025 9.05 -43.66 -29.99
CA LYS A 1025 8.50 -43.44 -28.64
C LYS A 1025 7.07 -42.89 -28.72
N SER A 1026 6.10 -43.49 -28.02
CA SER A 1026 4.72 -42.98 -27.97
C SER A 1026 4.59 -41.84 -26.95
N ALA A 1027 3.95 -40.72 -27.32
CA ALA A 1027 3.65 -39.60 -26.41
C ALA A 1027 2.14 -39.42 -26.25
N ALA A 1028 1.72 -38.84 -25.13
CA ALA A 1028 0.31 -38.59 -24.86
C ALA A 1028 0.08 -37.16 -24.36
N LEU A 1029 -1.04 -36.57 -24.79
CA LEU A 1029 -1.55 -35.32 -24.26
C LEU A 1029 -2.89 -35.61 -23.59
N LEU A 1030 -3.01 -35.24 -22.32
CA LEU A 1030 -4.25 -35.33 -21.55
C LEU A 1030 -4.80 -33.93 -21.32
N VAL A 1031 -6.06 -33.70 -21.66
CA VAL A 1031 -6.78 -32.45 -21.41
C VAL A 1031 -7.77 -32.70 -20.30
N ILE A 1032 -7.69 -31.94 -19.21
CA ILE A 1032 -8.52 -32.10 -18.02
C ILE A 1032 -9.43 -30.88 -17.92
N LYS A 1033 -10.73 -31.07 -18.15
CA LYS A 1033 -11.78 -30.04 -18.02
C LYS A 1033 -12.64 -30.33 -16.80
N LEU A 1034 -12.83 -29.34 -15.94
CA LEU A 1034 -13.67 -29.50 -14.75
C LEU A 1034 -15.14 -29.24 -15.11
N LYS A 1035 -16.04 -30.16 -14.75
CA LYS A 1035 -17.49 -29.95 -14.91
C LYS A 1035 -18.07 -29.14 -13.77
N GLU A 1036 -19.11 -28.36 -14.07
CA GLU A 1036 -19.92 -27.64 -13.08
C GLU A 1036 -19.11 -26.70 -12.16
N TYR A 1037 -17.89 -26.33 -12.55
CA TYR A 1037 -16.98 -25.50 -11.76
C TYR A 1037 -17.53 -24.09 -11.53
N GLN A 1038 -18.36 -23.59 -12.45
CA GLN A 1038 -19.01 -22.29 -12.34
C GLN A 1038 -19.86 -22.20 -11.06
N ILE A 1039 -20.45 -23.32 -10.61
CA ILE A 1039 -21.22 -23.40 -9.36
C ILE A 1039 -20.34 -23.05 -8.15
N LEU A 1040 -19.05 -23.43 -8.15
CA LEU A 1040 -18.13 -23.07 -7.06
C LEU A 1040 -17.83 -21.56 -7.03
N LYS A 1041 -17.68 -20.96 -8.22
CA LYS A 1041 -17.42 -19.53 -8.38
C LYS A 1041 -18.65 -18.71 -8.02
N ASP A 1042 -19.85 -19.19 -8.35
CA ASP A 1042 -21.13 -18.54 -8.08
C ASP A 1042 -21.56 -18.67 -6.61
N ILE A 1043 -21.31 -19.81 -5.96
CA ILE A 1043 -21.69 -20.05 -4.55
C ILE A 1043 -20.67 -19.48 -3.56
N TYR A 1044 -19.36 -19.61 -3.84
CA TYR A 1044 -18.31 -19.30 -2.87
C TYR A 1044 -17.40 -18.13 -3.28
N GLY A 1045 -17.65 -17.53 -4.45
CA GLY A 1045 -16.92 -16.37 -4.95
C GLY A 1045 -15.55 -16.69 -5.57
N TYR A 1046 -14.98 -15.69 -6.27
CA TYR A 1046 -13.75 -15.82 -7.06
C TYR A 1046 -12.54 -16.29 -6.24
N ARG A 1047 -12.42 -15.86 -4.98
CA ARG A 1047 -11.25 -16.17 -4.13
C ARG A 1047 -11.24 -17.64 -3.67
N TYR A 1048 -12.39 -18.18 -3.31
CA TYR A 1048 -12.52 -19.60 -2.96
C TYR A 1048 -12.29 -20.49 -4.19
N TRP A 1049 -12.78 -20.05 -5.35
CA TRP A 1049 -12.50 -20.68 -6.64
C TRP A 1049 -10.98 -20.78 -6.91
N GLU A 1050 -10.22 -19.70 -6.70
CA GLU A 1050 -8.76 -19.76 -6.86
C GLU A 1050 -8.08 -20.76 -5.91
N ASP A 1051 -8.52 -20.84 -4.65
CA ASP A 1051 -7.96 -21.80 -3.67
C ASP A 1051 -8.29 -23.25 -4.04
N VAL A 1052 -9.48 -23.51 -4.58
CA VAL A 1052 -9.87 -24.81 -5.13
C VAL A 1052 -9.02 -25.15 -6.35
N MET A 1053 -8.79 -24.21 -7.26
CA MET A 1053 -7.94 -24.41 -8.43
C MET A 1053 -6.47 -24.65 -8.07
N PHE A 1054 -5.97 -24.00 -7.03
CA PHE A 1054 -4.64 -24.26 -6.47
C PHE A 1054 -4.54 -25.68 -5.90
N SER A 1055 -5.56 -26.12 -5.19
CA SER A 1055 -5.62 -27.47 -4.62
C SER A 1055 -5.71 -28.54 -5.72
N LEU A 1056 -6.52 -28.31 -6.76
CA LEU A 1056 -6.64 -29.22 -7.90
C LEU A 1056 -5.33 -29.32 -8.69
N ALA A 1057 -4.66 -28.20 -8.94
CA ALA A 1057 -3.34 -28.20 -9.56
C ALA A 1057 -2.32 -29.03 -8.75
N ALA A 1058 -2.34 -28.91 -7.42
CA ALA A 1058 -1.49 -29.70 -6.53
C ALA A 1058 -1.79 -31.21 -6.61
N VAL A 1059 -3.06 -31.61 -6.64
CA VAL A 1059 -3.48 -33.01 -6.78
C VAL A 1059 -3.06 -33.58 -8.13
N ILE A 1060 -3.23 -32.82 -9.22
CA ILE A 1060 -2.79 -33.23 -10.57
C ILE A 1060 -1.27 -33.37 -10.60
N LYS A 1061 -0.54 -32.42 -10.01
CA LYS A 1061 0.93 -32.43 -9.93
C LYS A 1061 1.46 -33.62 -9.12
N ALA A 1062 0.80 -33.98 -8.03
CA ALA A 1062 1.16 -35.17 -7.24
C ALA A 1062 0.82 -36.49 -7.97
N SER A 1063 -0.14 -36.47 -8.88
CA SER A 1063 -0.65 -37.66 -9.57
C SER A 1063 -0.01 -37.92 -10.93
N LYS A 1064 0.66 -36.94 -11.53
CA LYS A 1064 1.30 -37.08 -12.85
C LYS A 1064 2.60 -37.90 -12.79
N PRO A 1065 3.04 -38.55 -13.90
CA PRO A 1065 4.34 -39.21 -13.97
C PRO A 1065 5.52 -38.25 -13.80
N LEU A 1066 6.66 -38.74 -13.31
CA LEU A 1066 7.88 -37.94 -13.09
C LEU A 1066 8.33 -37.21 -14.38
N HIS A 1067 8.33 -37.90 -15.52
CA HIS A 1067 8.68 -37.36 -16.84
C HIS A 1067 7.45 -36.88 -17.62
N SER A 1068 6.69 -35.98 -16.99
CA SER A 1068 5.54 -35.32 -17.64
C SER A 1068 5.49 -33.85 -17.25
N ALA A 1069 4.96 -33.03 -18.14
CA ALA A 1069 4.77 -31.61 -17.90
C ALA A 1069 3.28 -31.31 -17.65
N LEU A 1070 3.00 -30.36 -16.76
CA LEU A 1070 1.65 -29.90 -16.42
C LEU A 1070 1.53 -28.42 -16.77
N GLY A 1071 0.55 -28.09 -17.60
CA GLY A 1071 0.21 -26.72 -17.95
C GLY A 1071 -1.24 -26.37 -17.63
N ARG A 1072 -1.51 -25.07 -17.48
CA ARG A 1072 -2.86 -24.53 -17.39
C ARG A 1072 -3.15 -23.75 -18.67
N ILE A 1073 -4.15 -24.20 -19.42
CA ILE A 1073 -4.46 -23.66 -20.75
C ILE A 1073 -5.66 -22.70 -20.74
N SER A 1074 -6.49 -22.71 -19.68
CA SER A 1074 -7.59 -21.77 -19.47
C SER A 1074 -7.84 -21.50 -17.97
N GLU A 1075 -8.86 -20.71 -17.62
CA GLU A 1075 -9.23 -20.47 -16.21
C GLU A 1075 -9.58 -21.76 -15.46
N SER A 1076 -10.08 -22.81 -16.11
CA SER A 1076 -10.54 -24.05 -15.46
C SER A 1076 -9.87 -25.32 -15.99
N ASP A 1077 -9.11 -25.23 -17.07
CA ASP A 1077 -8.60 -26.41 -17.78
C ASP A 1077 -7.09 -26.59 -17.63
N PHE A 1078 -6.69 -27.85 -17.42
CA PHE A 1078 -5.30 -28.27 -17.30
C PHE A 1078 -4.90 -29.25 -18.41
N CYS A 1079 -3.62 -29.26 -18.77
CA CYS A 1079 -3.04 -30.22 -19.71
C CYS A 1079 -1.84 -30.95 -19.11
N ILE A 1080 -1.76 -32.26 -19.32
CA ILE A 1080 -0.57 -33.06 -19.01
C ILE A 1080 0.03 -33.57 -20.31
N TYR A 1081 1.29 -33.23 -20.57
CA TYR A 1081 2.06 -33.81 -21.67
C TYR A 1081 3.01 -34.89 -21.12
N ILE A 1082 2.96 -36.08 -21.70
CA ILE A 1082 3.75 -37.24 -21.29
C ILE A 1082 4.68 -37.59 -22.45
N ASP A 1083 5.98 -37.39 -22.22
CA ASP A 1083 7.01 -37.45 -23.26
C ASP A 1083 7.19 -38.88 -23.83
N ALA A 1084 7.02 -39.89 -22.99
CA ALA A 1084 7.14 -41.29 -23.36
C ALA A 1084 6.33 -42.22 -22.44
N PHE A 1085 5.70 -43.25 -23.01
CA PHE A 1085 5.10 -44.33 -22.23
C PHE A 1085 5.21 -45.69 -22.95
N GLU A 1086 5.30 -46.79 -22.19
CA GLU A 1086 5.52 -48.15 -22.73
C GLU A 1086 4.25 -48.82 -23.28
N LYS A 1087 3.08 -48.56 -22.66
CA LYS A 1087 1.78 -49.14 -23.05
C LYS A 1087 0.66 -48.16 -22.78
N LYS A 1088 -0.29 -48.00 -23.72
CA LYS A 1088 -1.49 -47.14 -23.56
C LYS A 1088 -2.30 -47.49 -22.30
N SER A 1089 -2.29 -48.76 -21.87
CA SER A 1089 -2.92 -49.21 -20.61
C SER A 1089 -2.45 -48.47 -19.36
N ARG A 1090 -1.20 -47.98 -19.32
CA ARG A 1090 -0.71 -47.16 -18.19
C ARG A 1090 -1.32 -45.76 -18.20
N ILE A 1091 -1.60 -45.22 -19.38
CA ILE A 1091 -2.24 -43.91 -19.52
C ILE A 1091 -3.72 -44.01 -19.13
N TYR A 1092 -4.42 -45.07 -19.54
CA TYR A 1092 -5.79 -45.32 -19.08
C TYR A 1092 -5.87 -45.46 -17.55
N TYR A 1093 -4.93 -46.17 -16.92
CA TYR A 1093 -4.86 -46.27 -15.46
C TYR A 1093 -4.58 -44.92 -14.78
N LEU A 1094 -3.71 -44.10 -15.37
CA LEU A 1094 -3.46 -42.74 -14.88
C LEU A 1094 -4.73 -41.87 -14.95
N VAL A 1095 -5.48 -41.95 -16.05
CA VAL A 1095 -6.74 -41.24 -16.23
C VAL A 1095 -7.76 -41.69 -15.19
N GLU A 1096 -7.94 -43.00 -14.99
CA GLU A 1096 -8.86 -43.52 -13.96
C GLU A 1096 -8.49 -43.04 -12.55
N ARG A 1097 -7.18 -43.00 -12.24
CA ARG A 1097 -6.69 -42.49 -10.96
C ARG A 1097 -6.93 -40.99 -10.80
N LEU A 1098 -6.70 -40.20 -11.85
CA LEU A 1098 -6.97 -38.76 -11.85
C LEU A 1098 -8.46 -38.47 -11.73
N THR A 1099 -9.33 -39.21 -12.43
CA THR A 1099 -10.78 -39.09 -12.32
C THR A 1099 -11.22 -39.34 -10.88
N ARG A 1100 -10.74 -40.41 -10.22
CA ARG A 1100 -11.09 -40.69 -8.81
C ARG A 1100 -10.51 -39.64 -7.85
N ALA A 1101 -9.30 -39.16 -8.09
CA ALA A 1101 -8.64 -38.21 -7.19
C ALA A 1101 -9.26 -36.81 -7.24
N LEU A 1102 -9.84 -36.43 -8.38
CA LEU A 1102 -10.43 -35.12 -8.61
C LEU A 1102 -11.97 -35.15 -8.49
N GLN A 1103 -12.58 -36.33 -8.41
CA GLN A 1103 -14.01 -36.46 -8.19
C GLN A 1103 -14.33 -36.21 -6.72
N THR A 1104 -15.15 -35.21 -6.46
CA THR A 1104 -15.61 -34.85 -5.12
C THR A 1104 -17.06 -34.43 -5.14
N SER A 1105 -17.75 -34.60 -4.02
CA SER A 1105 -19.14 -34.17 -3.87
C SER A 1105 -19.25 -33.23 -2.70
N PHE A 1106 -19.99 -32.14 -2.87
CA PHE A 1106 -20.25 -31.19 -1.81
C PHE A 1106 -21.74 -30.86 -1.77
N THR A 1107 -22.19 -30.33 -0.63
CA THR A 1107 -23.60 -29.98 -0.42
C THR A 1107 -23.68 -28.48 -0.19
N ALA A 1108 -24.41 -27.78 -1.05
CA ALA A 1108 -24.68 -26.36 -0.92
C ALA A 1108 -26.17 -26.13 -1.10
N ASP A 1109 -26.78 -25.27 -0.29
CA ASP A 1109 -28.23 -24.96 -0.32
C ASP A 1109 -29.15 -26.19 -0.31
N ARG A 1110 -28.79 -27.20 0.50
CA ARG A 1110 -29.51 -28.49 0.61
C ARG A 1110 -29.60 -29.28 -0.71
N LYS A 1111 -28.82 -28.92 -1.73
CA LYS A 1111 -28.62 -29.69 -2.96
C LYS A 1111 -27.22 -30.32 -2.94
N HIS A 1112 -27.13 -31.56 -3.41
CA HIS A 1112 -25.87 -32.27 -3.58
C HIS A 1112 -25.31 -32.02 -4.98
N TYR A 1113 -24.09 -31.51 -5.05
CA TYR A 1113 -23.34 -31.28 -6.28
C TYR A 1113 -22.17 -32.25 -6.35
N SER A 1114 -21.86 -32.73 -7.55
CA SER A 1114 -20.73 -33.63 -7.80
C SER A 1114 -19.78 -32.97 -8.79
N LEU A 1115 -18.60 -32.56 -8.33
CA LEU A 1115 -17.52 -32.10 -9.19
C LEU A 1115 -16.71 -33.31 -9.65
N GLY A 1116 -16.40 -33.35 -10.93
CA GLY A 1116 -15.52 -34.37 -11.49
C GLY A 1116 -14.86 -33.86 -12.76
N PRO A 1117 -13.66 -34.37 -13.10
CA PRO A 1117 -12.99 -33.99 -14.33
C PRO A 1117 -13.53 -34.83 -15.50
N ASP A 1118 -13.67 -34.18 -16.65
CA ASP A 1118 -13.69 -34.80 -17.96
C ASP A 1118 -12.25 -34.80 -18.49
N ILE A 1119 -11.73 -35.98 -18.85
CA ILE A 1119 -10.34 -36.12 -19.29
C ILE A 1119 -10.30 -36.63 -20.73
N GLY A 1120 -9.90 -35.73 -21.62
CA GLY A 1120 -9.59 -35.97 -23.02
C GLY A 1120 -8.20 -36.56 -23.17
N MET A 1121 -8.01 -37.43 -24.16
CA MET A 1121 -6.70 -38.02 -24.43
C MET A 1121 -6.40 -38.11 -25.92
N ALA A 1122 -5.17 -37.74 -26.28
CA ALA A 1122 -4.61 -37.95 -27.60
C ALA A 1122 -3.27 -38.68 -27.49
N PHE A 1123 -2.96 -39.50 -28.49
CA PHE A 1123 -1.73 -40.28 -28.56
C PHE A 1123 -1.05 -40.03 -29.89
N THR A 1124 0.28 -39.89 -29.88
CA THR A 1124 1.06 -39.84 -31.12
C THR A 1124 2.28 -40.74 -31.07
N ASP A 1125 2.46 -41.49 -32.16
CA ASP A 1125 3.61 -42.36 -32.42
C ASP A 1125 4.56 -41.77 -33.49
N GLU A 1126 4.18 -40.64 -34.11
CA GLU A 1126 4.89 -40.00 -35.22
C GLU A 1126 5.53 -38.67 -34.80
N CYS A 1127 6.68 -38.32 -35.39
CA CYS A 1127 7.38 -37.05 -35.12
C CYS A 1127 6.74 -35.83 -35.81
N SER A 1128 5.68 -36.03 -36.61
CA SER A 1128 5.05 -35.01 -37.45
C SER A 1128 3.78 -34.36 -36.87
N TYR A 1129 3.35 -34.76 -35.68
CA TYR A 1129 2.17 -34.17 -35.04
C TYR A 1129 2.51 -32.78 -34.47
N GLU A 1130 1.76 -31.77 -34.89
CA GLU A 1130 1.80 -30.45 -34.28
C GLU A 1130 0.96 -30.42 -32.99
N TYR A 1131 1.32 -29.56 -32.04
CA TYR A 1131 0.64 -29.45 -30.73
C TYR A 1131 -0.87 -29.20 -30.88
N GLU A 1132 -1.25 -28.37 -31.85
CA GLU A 1132 -2.63 -28.01 -32.15
C GLU A 1132 -3.47 -29.22 -32.60
N GLU A 1133 -2.89 -30.16 -33.34
CA GLU A 1133 -3.58 -31.36 -33.79
C GLU A 1133 -3.80 -32.35 -32.63
N LEU A 1134 -2.80 -32.51 -31.76
CA LEU A 1134 -2.89 -33.31 -30.53
C LEU A 1134 -3.93 -32.76 -29.55
N LEU A 1135 -3.98 -31.44 -29.39
CA LEU A 1135 -4.97 -30.79 -28.52
C LEU A 1135 -6.39 -30.99 -29.07
N LEU A 1136 -6.56 -30.82 -30.38
CA LEU A 1136 -7.85 -31.03 -31.06
C LEU A 1136 -8.34 -32.48 -30.96
N GLU A 1137 -7.44 -33.46 -31.08
CA GLU A 1137 -7.78 -34.88 -30.93
C GLU A 1137 -8.21 -35.23 -29.50
N ALA A 1138 -7.53 -34.67 -28.50
CA ALA A 1138 -7.89 -34.85 -27.09
C ALA A 1138 -9.25 -34.20 -26.76
N ASP A 1139 -9.57 -33.05 -27.37
CA ASP A 1139 -10.88 -32.41 -27.24
C ASP A 1139 -11.99 -33.22 -27.94
N ARG A 1140 -11.74 -33.78 -29.14
CA ARG A 1140 -12.72 -34.68 -29.81
C ARG A 1140 -13.03 -35.93 -29.00
N PHE A 1141 -12.06 -36.43 -28.24
CA PHE A 1141 -12.28 -37.54 -27.31
C PHE A 1141 -13.30 -37.18 -26.22
N LEU A 1142 -13.30 -35.92 -25.74
CA LEU A 1142 -14.27 -35.42 -24.77
C LEU A 1142 -15.69 -35.31 -25.35
N GLU A 1143 -15.82 -34.99 -26.63
CA GLU A 1143 -17.12 -34.84 -27.32
C GLU A 1143 -17.75 -36.16 -27.76
N GLY A 1144 -17.04 -37.29 -27.61
CA GLY A 1144 -17.54 -38.62 -27.97
C GLY A 1144 -17.57 -38.91 -29.48
N VAL A 1145 -16.83 -38.16 -30.29
CA VAL A 1145 -16.88 -38.20 -31.76
C VAL A 1145 -15.82 -39.15 -32.39
N GLY A 1146 -14.95 -39.79 -31.61
CA GLY A 1146 -13.94 -40.73 -32.12
C GLY A 1146 -13.82 -41.99 -31.27
N VAL A 1147 -14.20 -43.14 -31.85
CA VAL A 1147 -13.88 -44.50 -31.39
C VAL A 1147 -12.64 -44.98 -32.12
#